data_AF-A0A1Q7YBS9-F1
#
_entry.id   AF-A0A1Q7YBS9-F1
#
_cell.length_a   1.000
_cell.length_b   1.000
_cell.length_c   1.000
_cell.angle_alpha   90.00
_cell.angle_beta   90.00
_cell.angle_gamma   90.00
#
_symmetry.space_group_name_H-M   'P 1'
#
loop_
_entity.id
_entity.type
_entity.pdbx_description
1 polymer ?
#
loop_
_entity_poly.entity_id
_entity_poly.type
_entity_poly.pdbx_seq_one_letter_code
_entity_poly.pdbx_strand_id
1 'polypeptide(L)'
;MAVVCSSVSAQTTYTWNQTGTAAWTTSTNWTPTRTTPAVDDVLVFNNGATTIVTAVPTQTIGQLSVSGNTNVTLQTGAAGNTLTIAGGTGTDLSVAAGSQLNVNTANALIINVATGATGSISGSMTLSAGAHRLTAVDASGITFQSGATFTEGTSFSGNPFGTTNLNSIVFASGSTFIFIAGSNPFGAAQPSSVVVFQTGSLFSQTGTGTPAFSGRTYANFELNNASANVTVTGGSAVSIDNLTITAGTLNFNMTATPGHSIKGNITVASGQTLNFAPATAGTVNLNGSSAQTISGAGTLTFSTLSTINVNNANGITLQKDITINGGLTLTAGNITTGANTLSISSTGIVSRTSGHIIGNLKKNFPAAATKTFEVGTANGYSPVTVNATAGTFPADFTVSATQGPHPAVNAATSIQRYWTLTNTTISSADLTFQYLAGDVMGTEANYRVIRISGGTPVSFPASIINTGAHTASLAGVTGFSDWTVGENVAPTAAPANLSGRIITSDGAPLGGVVLALNGGSHVRMTITDASGYYSFGNVMTDQFYTLAPMRVNYQFSPGAASFSMVGNRADANFTATASAMVANPLDTPEFFVRQQYLDFLGREPDQGGLDFWTAKLRACGVDSECMRQERINVSAAFFQSDEFQQTGSFVYRLYKAGLGRQLSYQEFTADRAQVLDGNNLDARKAAFADAFVQRAEFTQKYQGATTAEGFADALIRTMLQSSGVDLSAQRNALVSRYNSGATLDQSRALALREAIESASFRQAEFNRAFVLTEYFGYLHRNVDGGGYDFWLDVLNNRVPGNYRSMVCAFITSSEYQRLFSSVVTHSNGECSQ
;
A
#
# COMPACT_ATOMS: atom_id res chain seq x y z
N MET A 1 92.18 7.99 -25.80
CA MET A 1 91.09 7.12 -25.32
C MET A 1 91.49 6.59 -23.95
N ALA A 2 91.02 7.23 -22.88
CA ALA A 2 91.14 6.69 -21.53
C ALA A 2 89.80 6.01 -21.20
N VAL A 3 89.82 4.68 -21.13
CA VAL A 3 88.69 3.88 -20.65
C VAL A 3 88.59 4.12 -19.15
N VAL A 4 87.54 4.82 -18.72
CA VAL A 4 87.16 4.89 -17.31
C VAL A 4 86.49 3.56 -16.98
N CYS A 5 87.23 2.68 -16.31
CA CYS A 5 86.71 1.48 -15.70
C CYS A 5 85.87 1.91 -14.50
N SER A 6 84.55 1.86 -14.62
CA SER A 6 83.64 1.96 -13.48
C SER A 6 83.77 0.67 -12.68
N SER A 7 84.52 0.69 -11.59
CA SER A 7 84.51 -0.38 -10.59
C SER A 7 83.13 -0.41 -9.94
N VAL A 8 82.28 -1.33 -10.37
CA VAL A 8 81.06 -1.70 -9.64
C VAL A 8 81.54 -2.31 -8.32
N SER A 9 81.36 -1.58 -7.21
CA SER A 9 81.56 -2.13 -5.86
C SER A 9 80.64 -3.34 -5.69
N ALA A 10 81.13 -4.39 -5.03
CA ALA A 10 80.30 -5.55 -4.73
C ALA A 10 79.37 -5.23 -3.55
N GLN A 11 78.10 -5.61 -3.70
CA GLN A 11 77.08 -5.51 -2.65
C GLN A 11 77.61 -6.11 -1.33
N THR A 12 77.81 -5.28 -0.32
CA THR A 12 78.37 -5.70 0.98
C THR A 12 77.27 -5.76 2.03
N THR A 13 77.21 -6.85 2.79
CA THR A 13 76.25 -7.04 3.89
C THR A 13 76.84 -6.63 5.23
N TYR A 14 76.12 -5.77 5.94
CA TYR A 14 76.47 -5.27 7.26
C TYR A 14 75.37 -5.65 8.25
N THR A 15 75.75 -6.38 9.30
CA THR A 15 74.82 -6.80 10.36
C THR A 15 74.97 -5.91 11.57
N TRP A 16 73.86 -5.38 12.08
CA TRP A 16 73.84 -4.60 13.31
C TRP A 16 74.20 -5.46 14.52
N ASN A 17 75.19 -5.03 15.31
CA ASN A 17 75.75 -5.83 16.40
C ASN A 17 75.48 -5.26 17.81
N GLN A 18 74.68 -4.19 17.92
CA GLN A 18 74.34 -3.55 19.20
C GLN A 18 72.96 -3.95 19.72
N THR A 19 72.80 -3.91 21.03
CA THR A 19 71.53 -4.02 21.77
C THR A 19 71.23 -2.72 22.53
N GLY A 20 69.97 -2.34 22.72
CA GLY A 20 69.63 -1.09 23.38
C GLY A 20 69.74 0.12 22.45
N THR A 21 70.32 1.24 22.90
CA THR A 21 70.38 2.48 22.10
C THR A 21 71.78 2.69 21.53
N ALA A 22 71.90 2.86 20.21
CA ALA A 22 73.18 3.09 19.54
C ALA A 22 73.01 3.84 18.21
N ALA A 23 74.04 4.58 17.79
CA ALA A 23 73.98 5.45 16.61
C ALA A 23 74.26 4.71 15.28
N TRP A 24 73.46 5.00 14.26
CA TRP A 24 73.57 4.46 12.89
C TRP A 24 74.95 4.73 12.27
N THR A 25 75.50 5.92 12.52
CA THR A 25 76.72 6.44 11.91
C THR A 25 78.01 5.92 12.55
N THR A 26 77.95 5.28 13.72
CA THR A 26 79.11 4.68 14.37
C THR A 26 79.49 3.39 13.65
N SER A 27 80.60 3.40 12.92
CA SER A 27 81.01 2.31 12.02
C SER A 27 81.19 0.94 12.70
N THR A 28 81.57 0.91 13.98
CA THR A 28 81.77 -0.32 14.78
C THR A 28 80.46 -0.96 15.25
N ASN A 29 79.32 -0.28 15.11
CA ASN A 29 77.99 -0.85 15.42
C ASN A 29 77.50 -1.83 14.34
N TRP A 30 78.27 -1.96 13.26
CA TRP A 30 78.05 -2.87 12.15
C TRP A 30 79.17 -3.92 12.09
N THR A 31 78.82 -5.15 11.72
CA THR A 31 79.75 -6.24 11.44
C THR A 31 79.60 -6.67 9.97
N PRO A 32 80.67 -6.63 9.15
CA PRO A 32 81.98 -6.03 9.43
C PRO A 32 81.90 -4.51 9.68
N THR A 33 82.95 -3.88 10.19
CA THR A 33 82.97 -2.43 10.48
C THR A 33 82.65 -1.63 9.21
N ARG A 34 81.60 -0.79 9.24
CA ARG A 34 81.11 -0.03 8.07
C ARG A 34 81.77 1.36 7.97
N THR A 35 83.01 1.42 7.52
CA THR A 35 83.77 2.69 7.39
C THR A 35 83.50 3.46 6.10
N THR A 36 83.06 2.79 5.04
CA THR A 36 82.74 3.38 3.73
C THR A 36 81.30 3.04 3.34
N PRO A 37 80.30 3.80 3.82
CA PRO A 37 78.91 3.67 3.39
C PRO A 37 78.78 3.72 1.86
N ALA A 38 78.13 2.73 1.25
CA ALA A 38 77.87 2.67 -0.18
C ALA A 38 76.36 2.54 -0.49
N VAL A 39 75.99 2.90 -1.72
CA VAL A 39 74.59 2.96 -2.17
C VAL A 39 73.96 1.59 -2.41
N ASP A 40 74.77 0.55 -2.49
CA ASP A 40 74.41 -0.84 -2.71
C ASP A 40 74.49 -1.70 -1.43
N ASP A 41 74.80 -1.10 -0.28
CA ASP A 41 74.93 -1.82 0.99
C ASP A 41 73.63 -2.54 1.40
N VAL A 42 73.78 -3.74 1.97
CA VAL A 42 72.70 -4.52 2.60
C VAL A 42 72.82 -4.38 4.11
N LEU A 43 71.85 -3.72 4.75
CA LEU A 43 71.84 -3.51 6.19
C LEU A 43 70.87 -4.47 6.87
N VAL A 44 71.36 -5.25 7.83
CA VAL A 44 70.61 -6.35 8.45
C VAL A 44 70.51 -6.18 9.97
N PHE A 45 69.29 -6.33 10.49
CA PHE A 45 68.98 -6.45 11.90
C PHE A 45 68.37 -7.83 12.17
N ASN A 46 69.09 -8.74 12.81
CA ASN A 46 68.66 -10.14 12.93
C ASN A 46 69.05 -10.83 14.26
N ASN A 47 69.37 -10.05 15.29
CA ASN A 47 69.92 -10.56 16.54
C ASN A 47 68.85 -10.86 17.61
N GLY A 48 67.56 -10.70 17.31
CA GLY A 48 66.45 -10.93 18.24
C GLY A 48 66.35 -9.88 19.34
N ALA A 49 67.13 -8.81 19.28
CA ALA A 49 67.12 -7.75 20.28
C ALA A 49 66.02 -6.70 20.03
N THR A 50 65.73 -5.92 21.06
CA THR A 50 65.03 -4.64 20.90
C THR A 50 66.08 -3.52 20.93
N THR A 51 66.14 -2.73 19.85
CA THR A 51 67.19 -1.72 19.64
C THR A 51 66.60 -0.40 19.16
N ILE A 52 67.07 0.70 19.73
CA ILE A 52 66.83 2.07 19.25
C ILE A 52 68.06 2.53 18.46
N VAL A 53 67.87 2.76 17.17
CA VAL A 53 68.95 3.19 16.27
C VAL A 53 68.84 4.70 16.06
N THR A 54 69.75 5.45 16.66
CA THR A 54 69.75 6.91 16.61
C THR A 54 70.56 7.46 15.44
N ALA A 55 70.40 8.75 15.17
CA ALA A 55 71.20 9.46 14.17
C ALA A 55 71.13 8.87 12.75
N VAL A 56 69.96 8.34 12.34
CA VAL A 56 69.75 7.87 10.95
C VAL A 56 69.91 9.05 9.99
N PRO A 57 70.90 9.03 9.06
CA PRO A 57 71.20 10.15 8.18
C PRO A 57 70.36 10.12 6.91
N THR A 58 70.43 11.18 6.11
CA THR A 58 70.06 11.09 4.69
C THR A 58 71.11 10.25 3.97
N GLN A 59 70.71 9.10 3.44
CA GLN A 59 71.60 8.23 2.67
C GLN A 59 70.81 7.30 1.75
N THR A 60 71.50 6.77 0.74
CA THR A 60 70.99 5.69 -0.11
C THR A 60 71.70 4.40 0.27
N ILE A 61 70.96 3.29 0.33
CA ILE A 61 71.45 1.92 0.55
C ILE A 61 70.78 0.96 -0.43
N GLY A 62 71.37 -0.22 -0.62
CA GLY A 62 70.81 -1.25 -1.50
C GLY A 62 69.57 -1.88 -0.85
N GLN A 63 69.73 -2.41 0.37
CA GLN A 63 68.68 -3.16 1.06
C GLN A 63 68.68 -2.91 2.57
N LEU A 64 67.50 -3.02 3.20
CA LEU A 64 67.28 -3.01 4.63
C LEU A 64 66.44 -4.23 5.04
N SER A 65 66.98 -5.07 5.92
CA SER A 65 66.31 -6.27 6.40
C SER A 65 66.21 -6.30 7.92
N VAL A 66 65.01 -6.56 8.44
CA VAL A 66 64.76 -6.84 9.86
C VAL A 66 64.17 -8.25 9.99
N SER A 67 64.84 -9.13 10.72
CA SER A 67 64.47 -10.54 10.85
C SER A 67 64.84 -11.11 12.22
N GLY A 68 64.67 -12.42 12.44
CA GLY A 68 65.13 -13.09 13.66
C GLY A 68 64.41 -12.65 14.94
N ASN A 69 63.14 -12.22 14.85
CA ASN A 69 62.37 -11.63 15.95
C ASN A 69 62.98 -10.33 16.50
N THR A 70 63.71 -9.58 15.67
CA THR A 70 64.34 -8.32 16.07
C THR A 70 63.32 -7.18 16.03
N ASN A 71 63.35 -6.30 17.04
CA ASN A 71 62.55 -5.06 17.09
C ASN A 71 63.48 -3.85 16.97
N VAL A 72 63.35 -3.11 15.88
CA VAL A 72 64.19 -1.95 15.56
C VAL A 72 63.35 -0.69 15.62
N THR A 73 63.78 0.32 16.38
CA THR A 73 63.19 1.67 16.35
C THR A 73 64.19 2.67 15.81
N LEU A 74 63.93 3.23 14.63
CA LEU A 74 64.76 4.24 14.01
C LEU A 74 64.44 5.64 14.57
N GLN A 75 65.49 6.43 14.78
CA GLN A 75 65.41 7.86 15.09
C GLN A 75 66.32 8.64 14.15
N THR A 76 65.73 9.58 13.40
CA THR A 76 66.47 10.45 12.49
C THR A 76 67.52 11.29 13.21
N GLY A 77 68.65 11.54 12.53
CA GLY A 77 69.68 12.49 13.00
C GLY A 77 69.33 13.96 12.79
N ALA A 78 68.46 14.28 11.82
CA ALA A 78 68.00 15.64 11.55
C ALA A 78 66.58 15.64 10.96
N ALA A 79 65.90 16.79 11.02
CA ALA A 79 64.57 16.93 10.45
C ALA A 79 64.57 16.75 8.93
N GLY A 80 63.71 15.83 8.44
CA GLY A 80 63.53 15.61 7.01
C GLY A 80 64.56 14.70 6.36
N ASN A 81 65.34 13.94 7.13
CA ASN A 81 66.26 12.98 6.53
C ASN A 81 65.51 11.90 5.74
N THR A 82 66.11 11.47 4.64
CA THR A 82 65.59 10.43 3.77
C THR A 82 66.55 9.25 3.69
N LEU A 83 66.11 8.08 4.14
CA LEU A 83 66.75 6.80 3.89
C LEU A 83 66.16 6.20 2.62
N THR A 84 66.93 6.22 1.53
CA THR A 84 66.51 5.68 0.23
C THR A 84 66.99 4.24 0.08
N ILE A 85 66.08 3.33 -0.25
CA ILE A 85 66.35 1.94 -0.62
C ILE A 85 66.38 1.88 -2.15
N ALA A 86 67.58 1.80 -2.74
CA ALA A 86 67.81 1.84 -4.18
C ALA A 86 67.59 0.51 -4.89
N GLY A 87 67.54 -0.59 -4.14
CA GLY A 87 67.32 -1.92 -4.67
C GLY A 87 68.61 -2.73 -4.88
N GLY A 88 68.44 -4.03 -4.97
CA GLY A 88 69.48 -5.04 -5.20
C GLY A 88 68.85 -6.33 -5.74
N THR A 89 69.48 -7.48 -5.49
CA THR A 89 68.87 -8.77 -5.84
C THR A 89 67.89 -9.21 -4.75
N GLY A 90 66.64 -9.54 -5.12
CA GLY A 90 65.61 -10.01 -4.18
C GLY A 90 64.75 -8.88 -3.60
N THR A 91 64.29 -9.03 -2.36
CA THR A 91 63.49 -8.02 -1.66
C THR A 91 64.39 -7.00 -0.98
N ASP A 92 64.10 -5.72 -1.19
CA ASP A 92 65.02 -4.65 -0.80
C ASP A 92 64.69 -4.01 0.54
N LEU A 93 63.40 -3.88 0.86
CA LEU A 93 62.94 -3.59 2.22
C LEU A 93 62.20 -4.81 2.77
N SER A 94 62.77 -5.50 3.74
CA SER A 94 62.14 -6.68 4.34
C SER A 94 61.99 -6.57 5.86
N VAL A 95 60.81 -6.94 6.34
CA VAL A 95 60.56 -7.16 7.78
C VAL A 95 59.90 -8.52 7.93
N ALA A 96 60.63 -9.50 8.45
CA ALA A 96 60.14 -10.86 8.60
C ALA A 96 59.06 -10.96 9.68
N ALA A 97 58.22 -11.99 9.60
CA ALA A 97 57.23 -12.30 10.63
C ALA A 97 57.90 -12.40 12.02
N GLY A 98 57.22 -11.89 13.05
CA GLY A 98 57.75 -11.78 14.42
C GLY A 98 58.74 -10.63 14.65
N SER A 99 59.21 -9.96 13.59
CA SER A 99 60.14 -8.83 13.69
C SER A 99 59.42 -7.49 13.49
N GLN A 100 60.04 -6.38 13.91
CA GLN A 100 59.44 -5.04 13.83
C GLN A 100 60.41 -3.97 13.32
N LEU A 101 59.93 -3.09 12.45
CA LEU A 101 60.63 -1.87 12.05
C LEU A 101 59.78 -0.65 12.40
N ASN A 102 60.20 0.11 13.39
CA ASN A 102 59.46 1.23 13.95
C ASN A 102 60.22 2.54 13.73
N VAL A 103 59.51 3.67 13.76
CA VAL A 103 60.10 5.02 13.77
C VAL A 103 59.41 5.82 14.87
N ASN A 104 60.20 6.37 15.79
CA ASN A 104 59.66 7.13 16.93
C ASN A 104 60.60 8.27 17.31
N THR A 105 60.39 9.44 16.70
CA THR A 105 61.11 10.67 17.04
C THR A 105 60.30 11.89 16.59
N ALA A 106 60.51 13.05 17.22
CA ALA A 106 59.77 14.27 16.87
C ALA A 106 60.05 14.74 15.44
N ASN A 107 61.27 14.54 14.96
CA ASN A 107 61.71 14.95 13.63
C ASN A 107 61.31 13.92 12.56
N ALA A 108 60.75 14.37 11.44
CA ALA A 108 60.35 13.46 10.37
C ALA A 108 61.55 12.66 9.80
N LEU A 109 61.30 11.38 9.52
CA LEU A 109 62.19 10.46 8.80
C LEU A 109 61.38 9.93 7.63
N ILE A 110 61.97 9.91 6.44
CA ILE A 110 61.38 9.32 5.24
C ILE A 110 62.17 8.04 4.92
N ILE A 111 61.48 6.90 4.85
CA ILE A 111 62.01 5.66 4.28
C ILE A 111 61.40 5.54 2.89
N ASN A 112 62.23 5.66 1.85
CA ASN A 112 61.76 5.69 0.46
C ASN A 112 62.30 4.49 -0.34
N VAL A 113 61.42 3.64 -0.84
CA VAL A 113 61.73 2.57 -1.80
C VAL A 113 61.75 3.18 -3.20
N ALA A 114 62.92 3.19 -3.83
CA ALA A 114 63.14 3.82 -5.13
C ALA A 114 62.51 3.03 -6.30
N THR A 115 62.58 3.60 -7.51
CA THR A 115 62.14 2.92 -8.74
C THR A 115 62.89 1.61 -8.94
N GLY A 116 62.15 0.54 -9.22
CA GLY A 116 62.65 -0.82 -9.42
C GLY A 116 62.90 -1.60 -8.13
N ALA A 117 62.90 -0.95 -6.97
CA ALA A 117 63.08 -1.60 -5.68
C ALA A 117 61.75 -2.10 -5.09
N THR A 118 61.81 -3.12 -4.25
CA THR A 118 60.63 -3.80 -3.68
C THR A 118 60.66 -3.87 -2.15
N GLY A 119 59.50 -3.73 -1.53
CA GLY A 119 59.28 -3.90 -0.10
C GLY A 119 58.29 -5.01 0.22
N SER A 120 58.65 -5.89 1.16
CA SER A 120 57.80 -6.96 1.67
C SER A 120 57.83 -7.00 3.20
N ILE A 121 56.70 -6.66 3.83
CA ILE A 121 56.55 -6.58 5.27
C ILE A 121 55.65 -7.73 5.71
N SER A 122 56.20 -8.72 6.41
CA SER A 122 55.46 -9.82 7.06
C SER A 122 55.36 -9.66 8.58
N GLY A 123 56.20 -8.81 9.18
CA GLY A 123 56.15 -8.45 10.59
C GLY A 123 55.31 -7.20 10.86
N SER A 124 55.71 -6.41 11.87
CA SER A 124 55.02 -5.16 12.20
C SER A 124 55.85 -3.91 11.93
N MET A 125 55.16 -2.79 11.74
CA MET A 125 55.77 -1.47 11.61
C MET A 125 54.90 -0.42 12.29
N THR A 126 55.54 0.49 13.04
CA THR A 126 54.86 1.58 13.74
C THR A 126 55.55 2.91 13.45
N LEU A 127 54.79 3.93 13.04
CA LEU A 127 55.25 5.31 12.95
C LEU A 127 54.60 6.14 14.06
N SER A 128 55.37 6.70 14.99
CA SER A 128 54.87 7.49 16.14
C SER A 128 55.48 8.89 16.18
N ALA A 129 54.81 9.84 16.84
CA ALA A 129 55.24 11.23 16.99
C ALA A 129 55.41 12.03 15.68
N GLY A 130 56.60 12.07 15.09
CA GLY A 130 56.90 12.95 13.96
C GLY A 130 56.11 12.60 12.70
N ALA A 131 56.17 13.49 11.70
CA ALA A 131 55.54 13.27 10.40
C ALA A 131 56.36 12.33 9.50
N HIS A 132 56.60 11.10 9.99
CA HIS A 132 57.37 10.08 9.30
C HIS A 132 56.65 9.58 8.04
N ARG A 133 57.42 9.09 7.07
CA ARG A 133 56.90 8.54 5.82
C ARG A 133 57.56 7.21 5.48
N LEU A 134 56.76 6.28 4.97
CA LEU A 134 57.16 5.09 4.24
C LEU A 134 56.61 5.22 2.82
N THR A 135 57.47 5.53 1.85
CA THR A 135 57.04 5.77 0.47
C THR A 135 57.64 4.74 -0.46
N ALA A 136 56.94 4.45 -1.55
CA ALA A 136 57.49 3.74 -2.70
C ALA A 136 57.20 4.53 -3.98
N VAL A 137 58.12 4.50 -4.93
CA VAL A 137 57.94 5.18 -6.23
C VAL A 137 56.98 4.41 -7.13
N ASP A 138 57.15 3.08 -7.19
CA ASP A 138 56.38 2.23 -8.08
C ASP A 138 55.05 1.79 -7.45
N ALA A 139 54.06 1.55 -8.29
CA ALA A 139 52.81 0.91 -7.87
C ALA A 139 53.10 -0.49 -7.31
N SER A 140 52.44 -0.85 -6.22
CA SER A 140 52.72 -2.07 -5.44
C SER A 140 54.18 -2.19 -4.96
N GLY A 141 54.92 -1.09 -4.89
CA GLY A 141 56.34 -1.09 -4.50
C GLY A 141 56.57 -1.57 -3.06
N ILE A 142 55.58 -1.41 -2.16
CA ILE A 142 55.62 -2.03 -0.82
C ILE A 142 54.32 -2.81 -0.58
N THR A 143 54.46 -4.06 -0.14
CA THR A 143 53.34 -4.92 0.26
C THR A 143 53.45 -5.36 1.72
N PHE A 144 52.42 -5.07 2.51
CA PHE A 144 52.17 -5.70 3.81
C PHE A 144 51.48 -7.05 3.57
N GLN A 145 52.18 -8.12 3.88
CA GLN A 145 51.77 -9.51 3.66
C GLN A 145 50.71 -9.97 4.68
N SER A 146 50.14 -11.15 4.45
CA SER A 146 49.22 -11.76 5.43
C SER A 146 49.86 -11.87 6.82
N GLY A 147 49.13 -11.46 7.86
CA GLY A 147 49.61 -11.38 9.24
C GLY A 147 50.42 -10.12 9.57
N ALA A 148 50.83 -9.32 8.58
CA ALA A 148 51.57 -8.09 8.81
C ALA A 148 50.68 -7.00 9.42
N THR A 149 51.27 -6.14 10.25
CA THR A 149 50.55 -5.03 10.89
C THR A 149 51.30 -3.71 10.71
N PHE A 150 50.63 -2.71 10.15
CA PHE A 150 51.10 -1.33 10.18
C PHE A 150 50.30 -0.52 11.20
N THR A 151 50.97 0.29 12.01
CA THR A 151 50.34 1.14 13.02
C THR A 151 50.76 2.60 12.85
N GLU A 152 49.79 3.48 12.64
CA GLU A 152 50.00 4.89 12.94
C GLU A 152 49.90 5.06 14.46
N GLY A 153 51.05 5.19 15.11
CA GLY A 153 51.18 5.18 16.57
C GLY A 153 50.77 6.48 17.24
N THR A 154 50.91 6.52 18.56
CA THR A 154 50.52 7.69 19.36
C THR A 154 51.25 8.95 18.92
N SER A 155 50.54 10.07 18.91
CA SER A 155 51.04 11.40 18.53
C SER A 155 51.58 11.50 17.10
N PHE A 156 51.43 10.48 16.25
CA PHE A 156 51.81 10.54 14.84
C PHE A 156 51.09 11.69 14.12
N SER A 157 51.79 12.33 13.18
CA SER A 157 51.28 13.48 12.42
C SER A 157 51.44 13.32 10.91
N GLY A 158 50.53 13.91 10.13
CA GLY A 158 50.50 13.75 8.68
C GLY A 158 50.04 12.37 8.23
N ASN A 159 50.40 11.96 7.00
CA ASN A 159 50.01 10.67 6.42
C ASN A 159 51.24 9.77 6.26
N PRO A 160 51.17 8.45 6.51
CA PRO A 160 52.35 7.59 6.54
C PRO A 160 52.93 7.31 5.15
N PHE A 161 52.15 7.43 4.07
CA PHE A 161 52.54 6.88 2.76
C PHE A 161 52.82 7.93 1.68
N GLY A 162 52.78 9.22 2.01
CA GLY A 162 52.92 10.31 1.03
C GLY A 162 51.61 10.56 0.27
N THR A 163 51.66 11.42 -0.76
CA THR A 163 50.45 11.94 -1.43
C THR A 163 50.42 11.78 -2.95
N THR A 164 51.53 11.38 -3.59
CA THR A 164 51.69 11.43 -5.05
C THR A 164 51.73 10.07 -5.73
N ASN A 165 52.38 9.07 -5.13
CA ASN A 165 52.65 7.79 -5.78
C ASN A 165 51.46 6.84 -5.57
N LEU A 166 50.48 6.92 -6.47
CA LEU A 166 49.22 6.20 -6.36
C LEU A 166 49.43 4.69 -6.35
N ASN A 167 48.63 3.98 -5.54
CA ASN A 167 48.64 2.54 -5.40
C ASN A 167 50.01 1.92 -5.06
N SER A 168 50.95 2.69 -4.51
CA SER A 168 52.31 2.23 -4.21
C SER A 168 52.41 1.36 -2.96
N ILE A 169 51.42 1.45 -2.06
CA ILE A 169 51.34 0.66 -0.83
C ILE A 169 50.17 -0.32 -0.89
N VAL A 170 50.43 -1.59 -0.65
CA VAL A 170 49.41 -2.65 -0.69
C VAL A 170 49.30 -3.32 0.67
N PHE A 171 48.08 -3.40 1.19
CA PHE A 171 47.70 -4.27 2.31
C PHE A 171 47.07 -5.53 1.72
N ALA A 172 47.81 -6.64 1.76
CA ALA A 172 47.35 -7.92 1.24
C ALA A 172 46.28 -8.54 2.15
N SER A 173 45.55 -9.53 1.64
CA SER A 173 44.58 -10.29 2.45
C SER A 173 45.23 -10.83 3.73
N GLY A 174 44.56 -10.64 4.87
CA GLY A 174 45.08 -11.02 6.20
C GLY A 174 46.03 -10.02 6.85
N SER A 175 46.40 -8.92 6.19
CA SER A 175 47.16 -7.82 6.80
C SER A 175 46.26 -6.82 7.54
N THR A 176 46.82 -6.07 8.48
CA THR A 176 46.10 -5.08 9.28
C THR A 176 46.76 -3.70 9.23
N PHE A 177 45.96 -2.66 9.03
CA PHE A 177 46.32 -1.27 9.22
C PHE A 177 45.59 -0.73 10.45
N ILE A 178 46.33 -0.19 11.42
CA ILE A 178 45.80 0.35 12.67
C ILE A 178 45.93 1.88 12.64
N PHE A 179 44.79 2.57 12.72
CA PHE A 179 44.66 4.02 12.71
C PHE A 179 44.43 4.57 14.13
N ILE A 180 45.48 5.01 14.82
CA ILE A 180 45.39 5.62 16.17
C ILE A 180 45.42 7.15 16.11
N ALA A 181 46.35 7.72 15.35
CA ALA A 181 46.54 9.15 15.20
C ALA A 181 47.12 9.46 13.82
N GLY A 182 46.93 10.67 13.31
CA GLY A 182 47.43 11.03 11.98
C GLY A 182 46.39 11.79 11.17
N SER A 183 46.73 12.04 9.91
CA SER A 183 45.84 12.60 8.89
C SER A 183 45.29 11.49 7.99
N ASN A 184 44.70 11.84 6.84
CA ASN A 184 44.14 10.89 5.90
C ASN A 184 45.15 9.77 5.49
N PRO A 185 44.88 8.49 5.81
CA PRO A 185 45.80 7.39 5.53
C PRO A 185 45.93 7.05 4.04
N PHE A 186 44.96 7.45 3.21
CA PHE A 186 45.02 7.26 1.76
C PHE A 186 46.00 8.20 1.06
N GLY A 187 46.46 9.25 1.76
CA GLY A 187 47.50 10.18 1.32
C GLY A 187 47.06 11.16 0.22
N ALA A 188 46.64 10.63 -0.93
CA ALA A 188 46.22 11.39 -2.09
C ALA A 188 44.82 12.02 -1.94
N ALA A 189 44.55 13.06 -2.72
CA ALA A 189 43.24 13.70 -2.78
C ALA A 189 42.18 12.72 -3.33
N GLN A 190 40.97 12.78 -2.78
CA GLN A 190 39.85 11.92 -3.21
C GLN A 190 39.48 12.18 -4.68
N PRO A 191 39.19 11.13 -5.48
CA PRO A 191 39.06 9.72 -5.09
C PRO A 191 40.39 8.92 -5.08
N SER A 192 41.47 9.46 -5.64
CA SER A 192 42.76 8.76 -5.85
C SER A 192 43.43 8.33 -4.54
N SER A 193 44.02 7.13 -4.50
CA SER A 193 44.67 6.57 -3.30
C SER A 193 46.13 6.19 -3.53
N VAL A 194 46.96 6.41 -2.51
CA VAL A 194 48.31 5.81 -2.41
C VAL A 194 48.24 4.36 -1.92
N VAL A 195 47.22 4.02 -1.14
CA VAL A 195 47.05 2.73 -0.47
C VAL A 195 45.99 1.87 -1.15
N VAL A 196 46.27 0.58 -1.30
CA VAL A 196 45.32 -0.43 -1.75
C VAL A 196 45.07 -1.41 -0.62
N PHE A 197 43.83 -1.41 -0.09
CA PHE A 197 43.36 -2.47 0.80
C PHE A 197 42.75 -3.59 -0.02
N GLN A 198 43.47 -4.71 -0.16
CA GLN A 198 42.93 -5.88 -0.85
C GLN A 198 41.86 -6.55 0.00
N THR A 199 40.86 -7.15 -0.63
CA THR A 199 39.80 -7.90 0.07
C THR A 199 40.41 -8.93 1.03
N GLY A 200 39.93 -8.91 2.28
CA GLY A 200 40.46 -9.72 3.38
C GLY A 200 41.49 -9.01 4.27
N SER A 201 42.01 -7.84 3.88
CA SER A 201 42.76 -6.96 4.81
C SER A 201 41.83 -6.24 5.79
N LEU A 202 42.38 -5.75 6.90
CA LEU A 202 41.65 -5.02 7.94
C LEU A 202 42.18 -3.60 8.09
N PHE A 203 41.29 -2.62 7.97
CA PHE A 203 41.48 -1.27 8.49
C PHE A 203 40.82 -1.18 9.86
N SER A 204 41.60 -1.13 10.94
CA SER A 204 41.11 -1.01 12.32
C SER A 204 41.37 0.40 12.84
N GLN A 205 40.29 1.15 13.06
CA GLN A 205 40.34 2.46 13.68
C GLN A 205 40.24 2.33 15.20
N THR A 206 41.34 2.61 15.88
CA THR A 206 41.44 2.64 17.34
C THR A 206 41.65 4.07 17.88
N GLY A 207 41.79 5.05 16.99
CA GLY A 207 41.86 6.49 17.27
C GLY A 207 40.55 7.25 17.12
N THR A 208 40.57 8.54 17.45
CA THR A 208 39.42 9.45 17.30
C THR A 208 39.46 10.30 16.03
N GLY A 209 40.50 10.15 15.19
CA GLY A 209 40.60 10.86 13.92
C GLY A 209 39.50 10.45 12.94
N THR A 210 39.20 11.28 11.94
CA THR A 210 38.22 10.95 10.90
C THR A 210 38.94 10.47 9.64
N PRO A 211 38.89 9.17 9.30
CA PRO A 211 39.46 8.68 8.04
C PRO A 211 38.62 9.14 6.84
N ALA A 212 39.24 9.22 5.67
CA ALA A 212 38.54 9.64 4.45
C ALA A 212 37.63 8.52 3.92
N PHE A 213 36.36 8.81 3.63
CA PHE A 213 35.42 7.81 3.06
C PHE A 213 35.05 8.12 1.61
N SER A 214 34.88 9.39 1.25
CA SER A 214 34.43 9.76 -0.11
C SER A 214 35.36 9.23 -1.19
N GLY A 215 34.83 8.38 -2.07
CA GLY A 215 35.59 7.81 -3.19
C GLY A 215 36.62 6.75 -2.78
N ARG A 216 36.57 6.23 -1.55
CA ARG A 216 37.54 5.27 -1.03
C ARG A 216 37.07 3.82 -1.14
N THR A 217 38.04 2.92 -1.15
CA THR A 217 37.83 1.48 -1.03
C THR A 217 38.53 0.98 0.21
N TYR A 218 37.75 0.45 1.13
CA TYR A 218 38.20 -0.36 2.24
C TYR A 218 37.93 -1.83 1.91
N ALA A 219 38.77 -2.71 2.44
CA ALA A 219 38.41 -4.11 2.62
C ALA A 219 37.50 -4.21 3.85
N ASN A 220 37.97 -4.83 4.94
CA ASN A 220 37.25 -4.80 6.20
C ASN A 220 37.52 -3.47 6.91
N PHE A 221 36.47 -2.79 7.35
CA PHE A 221 36.57 -1.62 8.22
C PHE A 221 36.06 -1.98 9.62
N GLU A 222 36.86 -1.68 10.63
CA GLU A 222 36.50 -1.81 12.04
C GLU A 222 36.65 -0.47 12.75
N LEU A 223 35.62 -0.03 13.47
CA LEU A 223 35.76 0.96 14.54
C LEU A 223 35.89 0.25 15.89
N ASN A 224 37.02 0.45 16.55
CA ASN A 224 37.41 -0.21 17.79
C ASN A 224 37.98 0.80 18.80
N ASN A 225 37.19 1.83 19.12
CA ASN A 225 37.52 2.76 20.20
C ASN A 225 36.26 3.26 20.91
N ALA A 226 36.11 2.89 22.18
CA ALA A 226 34.94 3.23 22.99
C ALA A 226 34.71 4.75 23.16
N SER A 227 35.76 5.57 23.08
CA SER A 227 35.67 7.03 23.16
C SER A 227 35.44 7.70 21.81
N ALA A 228 35.48 6.95 20.71
CA ALA A 228 35.35 7.52 19.38
C ALA A 228 33.88 7.80 19.02
N ASN A 229 33.62 9.03 18.58
CA ASN A 229 32.38 9.44 17.94
C ASN A 229 32.74 10.01 16.57
N VAL A 230 32.81 9.13 15.58
CA VAL A 230 33.38 9.42 14.25
C VAL A 230 32.24 9.74 13.30
N THR A 231 32.32 10.88 12.62
CA THR A 231 31.36 11.25 11.57
C THR A 231 32.07 11.31 10.23
N VAL A 232 31.61 10.50 9.28
CA VAL A 232 32.15 10.45 7.91
C VAL A 232 31.13 11.03 6.93
N THR A 233 31.59 11.89 6.03
CA THR A 233 30.77 12.56 5.01
C THR A 233 31.44 12.49 3.64
N GLY A 234 30.66 12.63 2.57
CA GLY A 234 31.18 12.61 1.21
C GLY A 234 30.13 12.30 0.14
N GLY A 235 30.31 12.88 -1.04
CA GLY A 235 29.42 12.72 -2.19
C GLY A 235 29.87 11.67 -3.21
N SER A 236 31.06 11.09 -3.05
CA SER A 236 31.54 10.00 -3.92
C SER A 236 31.38 8.64 -3.23
N ALA A 237 31.04 7.61 -4.00
CA ALA A 237 30.77 6.27 -3.47
C ALA A 237 31.98 5.73 -2.69
N VAL A 238 31.69 5.10 -1.54
CA VAL A 238 32.69 4.34 -0.77
C VAL A 238 32.35 2.86 -0.95
N SER A 239 33.37 2.02 -0.97
CA SER A 239 33.24 0.57 -1.05
C SER A 239 33.89 -0.06 0.18
N ILE A 240 33.15 -0.92 0.88
CA ILE A 240 33.59 -1.63 2.08
C ILE A 240 33.24 -3.10 1.91
N ASP A 241 34.12 -4.02 2.31
CA ASP A 241 33.76 -5.43 2.49
C ASP A 241 32.93 -5.58 3.77
N ASN A 242 33.55 -5.86 4.92
CA ASN A 242 32.83 -5.93 6.20
C ASN A 242 32.86 -4.59 6.95
N LEU A 243 31.72 -4.18 7.52
CA LEU A 243 31.61 -3.00 8.39
C LEU A 243 31.32 -3.44 9.83
N THR A 244 32.31 -3.28 10.71
CA THR A 244 32.23 -3.73 12.10
C THR A 244 32.42 -2.58 13.07
N ILE A 245 31.51 -2.44 14.03
CA ILE A 245 31.66 -1.53 15.17
C ILE A 245 31.84 -2.38 16.42
N THR A 246 33.09 -2.58 16.82
CA THR A 246 33.47 -3.31 18.02
C THR A 246 33.41 -2.40 19.25
N ALA A 247 33.77 -1.11 19.09
CA ALA A 247 33.67 -0.10 20.13
C ALA A 247 33.52 1.31 19.54
N GLY A 248 32.67 2.17 20.13
CA GLY A 248 32.45 3.55 19.74
C GLY A 248 31.14 3.81 18.99
N THR A 249 31.05 4.99 18.38
CA THR A 249 29.95 5.44 17.52
C THR A 249 30.47 5.84 16.14
N LEU A 250 29.92 5.25 15.08
CA LEU A 250 30.13 5.69 13.70
C LEU A 250 28.85 6.31 13.14
N ASN A 251 28.94 7.58 12.73
CA ASN A 251 27.92 8.28 11.96
C ASN A 251 28.30 8.26 10.48
N PHE A 252 27.71 7.34 9.73
CA PHE A 252 27.88 7.17 8.30
C PHE A 252 26.95 8.14 7.55
N ASN A 253 27.39 9.38 7.37
CA ASN A 253 26.60 10.48 6.80
C ASN A 253 26.99 10.75 5.34
N MET A 254 27.11 9.69 4.57
CA MET A 254 27.55 9.73 3.18
C MET A 254 26.34 9.88 2.22
N THR A 255 26.52 10.56 1.09
CA THR A 255 25.42 11.05 0.23
C THR A 255 25.60 10.73 -1.26
N ALA A 256 26.40 9.73 -1.62
CA ALA A 256 26.67 9.43 -3.02
C ALA A 256 25.45 8.85 -3.75
N THR A 257 25.40 9.12 -5.06
CA THR A 257 24.45 8.53 -6.01
C THR A 257 25.25 7.74 -7.05
N PRO A 258 24.95 6.45 -7.32
CA PRO A 258 23.77 5.69 -6.90
C PRO A 258 23.85 5.06 -5.48
N GLY A 259 24.91 5.30 -4.71
CA GLY A 259 25.01 4.87 -3.31
C GLY A 259 26.39 4.34 -2.91
N HIS A 260 26.53 3.98 -1.64
CA HIS A 260 27.73 3.39 -1.03
C HIS A 260 27.61 1.87 -0.96
N SER A 261 28.69 1.14 -1.21
CA SER A 261 28.66 -0.33 -1.21
C SER A 261 29.19 -0.89 0.10
N ILE A 262 28.39 -1.75 0.74
CA ILE A 262 28.84 -2.67 1.77
C ILE A 262 28.65 -4.07 1.19
N LYS A 263 29.75 -4.75 0.88
CA LYS A 263 29.78 -6.04 0.17
C LYS A 263 29.79 -7.24 1.12
N GLY A 264 30.08 -7.02 2.39
CA GLY A 264 30.15 -8.03 3.45
C GLY A 264 29.16 -7.74 4.58
N ASN A 265 29.43 -8.29 5.76
CA ASN A 265 28.53 -8.21 6.90
C ASN A 265 28.55 -6.82 7.56
N ILE A 266 27.43 -6.48 8.20
CA ILE A 266 27.34 -5.36 9.15
C ILE A 266 27.21 -5.94 10.55
N THR A 267 28.12 -5.57 11.45
CA THR A 267 28.13 -6.06 12.83
C THR A 267 28.29 -4.89 13.80
N VAL A 268 27.36 -4.77 14.76
CA VAL A 268 27.42 -3.72 15.80
C VAL A 268 27.40 -4.37 17.17
N ALA A 269 28.53 -4.34 17.88
CA ALA A 269 28.68 -4.95 19.19
C ALA A 269 27.76 -4.28 20.25
N SER A 270 27.48 -5.00 21.34
CA SER A 270 26.62 -4.51 22.42
C SER A 270 27.10 -3.16 22.97
N GLY A 271 26.17 -2.23 23.17
CA GLY A 271 26.45 -0.87 23.63
C GLY A 271 27.08 0.07 22.60
N GLN A 272 27.39 -0.40 21.38
CA GLN A 272 27.99 0.41 20.33
C GLN A 272 26.96 0.91 19.33
N THR A 273 27.31 1.92 18.52
CA THR A 273 26.35 2.58 17.62
C THR A 273 26.86 2.73 16.19
N LEU A 274 26.02 2.36 15.23
CA LEU A 274 26.16 2.69 13.81
C LEU A 274 24.93 3.46 13.35
N ASN A 275 25.13 4.70 12.90
CA ASN A 275 24.07 5.57 12.41
C ASN A 275 24.23 5.83 10.92
N PHE A 276 23.17 5.60 10.15
CA PHE A 276 23.04 6.07 8.78
C PHE A 276 22.12 7.29 8.77
N ALA A 277 22.70 8.48 8.94
CA ALA A 277 21.97 9.73 9.09
C ALA A 277 22.51 10.85 8.17
N PRO A 278 22.48 10.64 6.84
CA PRO A 278 22.97 11.64 5.91
C PRO A 278 22.12 12.91 5.95
N ALA A 279 22.74 14.06 5.68
CA ALA A 279 22.08 15.37 5.67
C ALA A 279 21.17 15.57 4.44
N THR A 280 21.41 14.81 3.38
CA THR A 280 20.58 14.71 2.18
C THR A 280 20.32 13.24 1.89
N ALA A 281 19.42 12.94 0.95
CA ALA A 281 19.10 11.56 0.60
C ALA A 281 20.38 10.77 0.23
N GLY A 282 20.63 9.66 0.93
CA GLY A 282 21.80 8.81 0.71
C GLY A 282 21.42 7.33 0.67
N THR A 283 22.07 6.56 -0.19
CA THR A 283 21.78 5.13 -0.38
C THR A 283 22.93 4.27 0.09
N VAL A 284 22.63 3.21 0.84
CA VAL A 284 23.56 2.13 1.19
C VAL A 284 23.14 0.86 0.45
N ASN A 285 24.00 0.39 -0.44
CA ASN A 285 23.82 -0.82 -1.22
C ASN A 285 24.44 -2.00 -0.45
N LEU A 286 23.60 -3.00 -0.14
CA LEU A 286 24.04 -4.32 0.27
C LEU A 286 24.17 -5.17 -0.98
N ASN A 287 25.38 -5.22 -1.55
CA ASN A 287 25.65 -5.74 -2.90
C ASN A 287 26.84 -6.71 -2.95
N GLY A 288 27.01 -7.49 -1.90
CA GLY A 288 27.99 -8.57 -1.82
C GLY A 288 27.80 -9.67 -2.86
N SER A 289 28.89 -10.37 -3.19
CA SER A 289 28.85 -11.60 -4.00
C SER A 289 28.53 -12.86 -3.20
N SER A 290 28.51 -12.77 -1.86
CA SER A 290 28.10 -13.81 -0.92
C SER A 290 26.93 -13.32 -0.09
N ALA A 291 26.17 -14.22 0.54
CA ALA A 291 25.10 -13.83 1.46
C ALA A 291 25.65 -12.93 2.58
N GLN A 292 24.95 -11.84 2.89
CA GLN A 292 25.36 -10.89 3.93
C GLN A 292 24.49 -11.07 5.17
N THR A 293 25.05 -10.70 6.33
CA THR A 293 24.34 -10.70 7.60
C THR A 293 24.37 -9.33 8.25
N ILE A 294 23.29 -8.99 8.96
CA ILE A 294 23.23 -7.85 9.87
C ILE A 294 23.07 -8.40 11.28
N SER A 295 24.05 -8.13 12.14
CA SER A 295 24.18 -8.80 13.44
C SER A 295 24.66 -7.88 14.57
N GLY A 296 24.70 -8.45 15.79
CA GLY A 296 25.18 -7.79 17.01
C GLY A 296 24.11 -7.01 17.78
N ALA A 297 24.29 -6.90 19.09
CA ALA A 297 23.29 -6.33 20.01
C ALA A 297 23.32 -4.79 20.12
N GLY A 298 24.22 -4.10 19.41
CA GLY A 298 24.33 -2.64 19.47
C GLY A 298 23.21 -1.88 18.77
N THR A 299 23.26 -0.56 18.80
CA THR A 299 22.29 0.30 18.13
C THR A 299 22.64 0.48 16.65
N LEU A 300 21.70 0.15 15.78
CA LEU A 300 21.79 0.39 14.33
C LEU A 300 20.61 1.27 13.92
N THR A 301 20.89 2.47 13.41
CA THR A 301 19.83 3.41 13.03
C THR A 301 19.92 3.79 11.56
N PHE A 302 18.74 3.96 10.96
CA PHE A 302 18.54 4.46 9.61
C PHE A 302 17.65 5.70 9.72
N SER A 303 18.12 6.87 9.32
CA SER A 303 17.29 8.08 9.33
C SER A 303 16.25 8.06 8.21
N THR A 304 15.33 9.01 8.23
CA THR A 304 14.33 9.21 7.15
C THR A 304 14.94 9.55 5.79
N LEU A 305 16.19 10.02 5.76
CA LEU A 305 16.94 10.35 4.54
C LEU A 305 17.86 9.22 4.07
N SER A 306 17.90 8.10 4.81
CA SER A 306 18.68 6.93 4.41
C SER A 306 17.83 5.93 3.65
N THR A 307 18.36 5.44 2.53
CA THR A 307 17.78 4.32 1.77
C THR A 307 18.69 3.12 1.86
N ILE A 308 18.16 1.98 2.29
CA ILE A 308 18.85 0.69 2.22
C ILE A 308 18.40 -0.03 0.97
N ASN A 309 19.36 -0.29 0.07
CA ASN A 309 19.12 -1.01 -1.17
C ASN A 309 19.70 -2.43 -1.05
N VAL A 310 18.83 -3.42 -1.08
CA VAL A 310 19.20 -4.84 -1.17
C VAL A 310 19.43 -5.18 -2.64
N ASN A 311 20.70 -5.37 -2.99
CA ASN A 311 21.14 -5.69 -4.34
C ASN A 311 22.15 -6.85 -4.31
N ASN A 312 21.82 -7.89 -3.55
CA ASN A 312 22.64 -9.08 -3.37
C ASN A 312 21.78 -10.30 -3.63
N ALA A 313 21.98 -10.95 -4.78
CA ALA A 313 21.20 -12.11 -5.20
C ALA A 313 21.25 -13.29 -4.21
N ASN A 314 22.28 -13.39 -3.38
CA ASN A 314 22.41 -14.43 -2.34
C ASN A 314 21.63 -14.10 -1.06
N GLY A 315 21.09 -12.88 -0.96
CA GLY A 315 20.23 -12.44 0.13
C GLY A 315 20.96 -11.87 1.35
N ILE A 316 20.15 -11.29 2.23
CA ILE A 316 20.53 -10.69 3.50
C ILE A 316 19.85 -11.46 4.63
N THR A 317 20.59 -11.85 5.67
CA THR A 317 20.00 -12.47 6.87
C THR A 317 20.08 -11.51 8.04
N LEU A 318 18.96 -11.30 8.72
CA LEU A 318 18.90 -10.52 9.95
C LEU A 318 19.05 -11.44 11.16
N GLN A 319 19.99 -11.11 12.04
CA GLN A 319 20.19 -11.78 13.33
C GLN A 319 19.73 -10.91 14.52
N LYS A 320 18.99 -9.85 14.21
CA LYS A 320 18.41 -8.89 15.16
C LYS A 320 17.22 -8.18 14.52
N ASP A 321 16.38 -7.58 15.35
CA ASP A 321 15.37 -6.64 14.88
C ASP A 321 16.02 -5.39 14.29
N ILE A 322 15.46 -4.89 13.18
CA ILE A 322 15.88 -3.63 12.57
C ILE A 322 14.66 -2.78 12.22
N THR A 323 14.82 -1.45 12.30
CA THR A 323 13.80 -0.49 11.88
C THR A 323 14.37 0.44 10.82
N ILE A 324 13.75 0.47 9.64
CA ILE A 324 14.09 1.38 8.55
C ILE A 324 13.14 2.58 8.61
N ASN A 325 13.68 3.78 8.90
CA ASN A 325 12.86 5.00 8.96
C ASN A 325 12.72 5.71 7.61
N GLY A 326 13.68 5.52 6.69
CA GLY A 326 13.67 6.05 5.33
C GLY A 326 13.26 5.01 4.29
N GLY A 327 14.05 4.83 3.24
CA GLY A 327 13.75 3.91 2.14
C GLY A 327 14.26 2.49 2.35
N LEU A 328 13.48 1.50 1.91
CA LEU A 328 13.95 0.14 1.60
C LEU A 328 13.72 -0.11 0.11
N THR A 329 14.79 -0.34 -0.63
CA THR A 329 14.72 -0.77 -2.03
C THR A 329 15.12 -2.24 -2.12
N LEU A 330 14.28 -3.06 -2.73
CA LEU A 330 14.57 -4.46 -3.06
C LEU A 330 14.89 -4.54 -4.55
N THR A 331 16.18 -4.49 -4.89
CA THR A 331 16.66 -4.58 -6.28
C THR A 331 16.91 -6.03 -6.67
N ALA A 332 17.61 -6.79 -5.82
CA ALA A 332 17.91 -8.20 -6.04
C ALA A 332 18.19 -8.91 -4.70
N GLY A 333 17.61 -10.10 -4.54
CA GLY A 333 17.77 -10.95 -3.36
C GLY A 333 16.78 -10.69 -2.23
N ASN A 334 16.67 -11.67 -1.34
CA ASN A 334 15.68 -11.66 -0.26
C ASN A 334 16.28 -11.17 1.06
N ILE A 335 15.45 -10.62 1.93
CA ILE A 335 15.79 -10.44 3.35
C ILE A 335 15.17 -11.59 4.13
N THR A 336 15.97 -12.40 4.80
CA THR A 336 15.51 -13.46 5.71
C THR A 336 15.61 -12.97 7.15
N THR A 337 14.50 -12.99 7.87
CA THR A 337 14.40 -12.41 9.23
C THR A 337 14.51 -13.45 10.35
N GLY A 338 14.19 -14.72 10.07
CA GLY A 338 14.09 -15.76 11.10
C GLY A 338 13.05 -15.38 12.15
N ALA A 339 13.44 -15.39 13.42
CA ALA A 339 12.59 -14.93 14.53
C ALA A 339 12.53 -13.40 14.68
N ASN A 340 13.42 -12.67 14.01
CA ASN A 340 13.50 -11.21 14.11
C ASN A 340 12.42 -10.54 13.26
N THR A 341 12.27 -9.23 13.44
CA THR A 341 11.32 -8.39 12.73
C THR A 341 12.05 -7.29 11.95
N LEU A 342 11.76 -7.20 10.65
CA LEU A 342 12.06 -6.01 9.86
C LEU A 342 10.88 -5.04 9.98
N SER A 343 11.13 -3.88 10.57
CA SER A 343 10.13 -2.83 10.77
C SER A 343 10.33 -1.70 9.77
N ILE A 344 9.25 -1.27 9.12
CA ILE A 344 9.20 -0.04 8.31
C ILE A 344 8.37 0.99 9.08
N SER A 345 8.99 2.15 9.37
CA SER A 345 8.33 3.24 10.09
C SER A 345 7.16 3.85 9.30
N SER A 346 6.41 4.77 9.92
CA SER A 346 5.31 5.49 9.26
C SER A 346 5.78 6.30 8.05
N THR A 347 7.00 6.85 8.08
CA THR A 347 7.63 7.59 6.98
C THR A 347 8.38 6.70 6.00
N GLY A 348 8.55 5.42 6.33
CA GLY A 348 9.35 4.52 5.53
C GLY A 348 8.64 4.08 4.26
N ILE A 349 9.38 4.01 3.16
CA ILE A 349 8.88 3.62 1.84
C ILE A 349 9.58 2.34 1.41
N VAL A 350 8.81 1.35 0.93
CA VAL A 350 9.36 0.14 0.32
C VAL A 350 9.14 0.20 -1.19
N SER A 351 10.23 0.10 -1.94
CA SER A 351 10.24 0.00 -3.40
C SER A 351 10.81 -1.35 -3.80
N ARG A 352 10.22 -2.01 -4.80
CA ARG A 352 10.61 -3.38 -5.18
C ARG A 352 10.71 -3.53 -6.70
N THR A 353 11.87 -4.02 -7.15
CA THR A 353 12.10 -4.55 -8.49
C THR A 353 12.13 -6.08 -8.45
N SER A 354 12.86 -6.66 -7.50
CA SER A 354 12.96 -8.10 -7.26
C SER A 354 13.31 -8.37 -5.79
N GLY A 355 13.13 -9.60 -5.33
CA GLY A 355 13.34 -9.98 -3.93
C GLY A 355 12.19 -9.61 -3.01
N HIS A 356 12.18 -10.17 -1.80
CA HIS A 356 11.12 -9.98 -0.81
C HIS A 356 11.59 -10.36 0.59
N ILE A 357 10.73 -10.13 1.58
CA ILE A 357 10.99 -10.52 2.96
C ILE A 357 10.52 -11.95 3.18
N ILE A 358 11.42 -12.80 3.65
CA ILE A 358 11.12 -14.14 4.17
C ILE A 358 11.10 -14.05 5.70
N GLY A 359 9.89 -14.11 6.27
CA GLY A 359 9.62 -13.98 7.70
C GLY A 359 8.86 -12.68 8.05
N ASN A 360 9.15 -12.07 9.20
CA ASN A 360 8.29 -11.01 9.77
C ASN A 360 8.60 -9.63 9.17
N LEU A 361 7.65 -9.08 8.42
CA LEU A 361 7.62 -7.70 7.99
C LEU A 361 6.56 -6.93 8.78
N LYS A 362 7.00 -5.95 9.57
CA LYS A 362 6.12 -5.03 10.30
C LYS A 362 6.08 -3.68 9.61
N LYS A 363 4.89 -3.12 9.40
CA LYS A 363 4.71 -1.74 8.94
C LYS A 363 3.83 -0.97 9.91
N ASN A 364 4.21 0.28 10.18
CA ASN A 364 3.42 1.18 11.01
C ASN A 364 2.37 1.93 10.17
N PHE A 365 1.15 2.01 10.69
CA PHE A 365 0.03 2.78 10.14
C PHE A 365 -0.20 4.02 11.01
N PRO A 366 0.14 5.24 10.57
CA PRO A 366 -0.12 6.46 11.34
C PRO A 366 -1.61 6.86 11.32
N ALA A 367 -2.38 6.37 10.35
CA ALA A 367 -3.82 6.53 10.18
C ALA A 367 -4.36 5.38 9.31
N ALA A 368 -5.67 5.34 9.09
CA ALA A 368 -6.30 4.46 8.10
C ALA A 368 -5.65 4.66 6.72
N ALA A 369 -5.16 3.57 6.12
CA ALA A 369 -4.40 3.60 4.87
C ALA A 369 -4.30 2.19 4.27
N THR A 370 -3.90 2.13 2.99
CA THR A 370 -3.48 0.89 2.34
C THR A 370 -1.96 0.75 2.37
N LYS A 371 -1.46 -0.43 2.78
CA LYS A 371 -0.05 -0.81 2.63
C LYS A 371 0.07 -2.24 2.08
N THR A 372 0.94 -2.40 1.10
CA THR A 372 1.38 -3.73 0.64
C THR A 372 2.49 -4.23 1.56
N PHE A 373 2.49 -5.50 1.89
CA PHE A 373 3.57 -6.18 2.61
C PHE A 373 4.34 -7.03 1.62
N GLU A 374 5.60 -6.66 1.37
CA GLU A 374 6.45 -7.32 0.39
C GLU A 374 7.03 -8.64 0.92
N VAL A 375 6.17 -9.53 1.38
CA VAL A 375 6.52 -10.83 1.94
C VAL A 375 6.50 -11.93 0.88
N GLY A 376 7.15 -13.04 1.21
CA GLY A 376 7.06 -14.28 0.46
C GLY A 376 7.81 -15.40 1.16
N THR A 377 7.99 -16.49 0.45
CA THR A 377 8.75 -17.66 0.92
C THR A 377 9.98 -17.86 0.04
N ALA A 378 10.80 -18.87 0.32
CA ALA A 378 11.89 -19.25 -0.60
C ALA A 378 11.38 -19.61 -2.01
N ASN A 379 10.11 -20.01 -2.15
CA ASN A 379 9.51 -20.40 -3.42
C ASN A 379 8.93 -19.23 -4.22
N GLY A 380 8.80 -18.04 -3.62
CA GLY A 380 8.46 -16.83 -4.36
C GLY A 380 7.74 -15.75 -3.56
N TYR A 381 7.59 -14.62 -4.23
CA TYR A 381 6.93 -13.43 -3.76
C TYR A 381 5.41 -13.65 -3.67
N SER A 382 4.81 -13.36 -2.52
CA SER A 382 3.39 -13.59 -2.26
C SER A 382 2.87 -12.53 -1.29
N PRO A 383 2.73 -11.28 -1.77
CA PRO A 383 2.43 -10.16 -0.90
C PRO A 383 1.00 -10.21 -0.36
N VAL A 384 0.80 -9.48 0.73
CA VAL A 384 -0.52 -9.17 1.27
C VAL A 384 -0.72 -7.67 1.23
N THR A 385 -1.79 -7.21 0.60
CA THR A 385 -2.23 -5.82 0.69
C THR A 385 -3.24 -5.69 1.81
N VAL A 386 -2.96 -4.80 2.76
CA VAL A 386 -3.80 -4.49 3.91
C VAL A 386 -4.32 -3.07 3.77
N ASN A 387 -5.62 -2.91 3.58
CA ASN A 387 -6.32 -1.63 3.64
C ASN A 387 -6.95 -1.46 5.03
N ALA A 388 -6.24 -0.83 5.96
CA ALA A 388 -6.79 -0.56 7.29
C ALA A 388 -7.88 0.52 7.21
N THR A 389 -9.11 0.16 7.55
CA THR A 389 -10.29 1.05 7.44
C THR A 389 -10.74 1.63 8.77
N ALA A 390 -10.46 0.95 9.89
CA ALA A 390 -10.76 1.43 11.25
C ALA A 390 -9.78 0.89 12.30
N GLY A 391 -9.59 1.63 13.39
CA GLY A 391 -8.74 1.24 14.51
C GLY A 391 -8.32 2.44 15.36
N THR A 392 -7.51 2.18 16.39
CA THR A 392 -6.77 3.24 17.10
C THR A 392 -5.38 3.37 16.49
N PHE A 393 -5.01 4.55 16.00
CA PHE A 393 -3.72 4.80 15.36
C PHE A 393 -2.83 5.70 16.24
N PRO A 394 -1.48 5.57 16.16
CA PRO A 394 -0.72 4.71 15.27
C PRO A 394 -0.84 3.23 15.63
N ALA A 395 -0.85 2.37 14.61
CA ALA A 395 -0.98 0.93 14.76
C ALA A 395 0.14 0.19 14.03
N ASP A 396 0.73 -0.81 14.67
CA ASP A 396 1.64 -1.75 14.03
C ASP A 396 0.88 -2.95 13.48
N PHE A 397 1.25 -3.37 12.27
CA PHE A 397 0.72 -4.57 11.60
C PHE A 397 1.89 -5.39 11.05
N THR A 398 1.88 -6.69 11.31
CA THR A 398 2.95 -7.62 10.93
C THR A 398 2.38 -8.73 10.06
N VAL A 399 3.08 -9.01 8.96
CA VAL A 399 2.77 -10.10 8.03
C VAL A 399 3.99 -10.99 7.88
N SER A 400 3.76 -12.30 7.87
CA SER A 400 4.73 -13.30 7.39
C SER A 400 4.02 -14.31 6.49
N ALA A 401 4.76 -14.91 5.56
CA ALA A 401 4.27 -15.95 4.66
C ALA A 401 5.00 -17.26 4.96
N THR A 402 4.25 -18.37 4.95
CA THR A 402 4.79 -19.72 5.18
C THR A 402 4.50 -20.62 3.98
N GLN A 403 5.50 -21.41 3.60
CA GLN A 403 5.36 -22.33 2.48
C GLN A 403 4.67 -23.62 2.91
N GLY A 404 3.76 -24.10 2.07
CA GLY A 404 2.97 -25.31 2.30
C GLY A 404 1.53 -24.99 2.72
N PRO A 405 0.63 -25.99 2.66
CA PRO A 405 -0.74 -25.83 3.08
C PRO A 405 -0.78 -25.66 4.60
N HIS A 406 -1.74 -24.89 5.10
CA HIS A 406 -1.96 -24.82 6.54
C HIS A 406 -2.44 -26.20 7.07
N PRO A 407 -1.95 -26.72 8.21
CA PRO A 407 -2.31 -28.05 8.71
C PRO A 407 -3.81 -28.29 8.93
N ALA A 408 -4.57 -27.22 9.13
CA ALA A 408 -6.02 -27.27 9.36
C ALA A 408 -6.87 -27.34 8.08
N VAL A 409 -6.26 -27.30 6.88
CA VAL A 409 -7.00 -27.37 5.61
C VAL A 409 -6.56 -28.58 4.78
N ASN A 410 -7.38 -28.97 3.80
CA ASN A 410 -7.04 -30.05 2.88
C ASN A 410 -6.01 -29.56 1.86
N ALA A 411 -4.82 -30.14 1.88
CA ALA A 411 -3.71 -29.84 0.97
C ALA A 411 -4.03 -30.08 -0.52
N ALA A 412 -4.96 -30.98 -0.84
CA ALA A 412 -5.32 -31.28 -2.23
C ALA A 412 -6.22 -30.22 -2.87
N THR A 413 -6.86 -29.38 -2.05
CA THR A 413 -7.88 -28.40 -2.48
C THR A 413 -7.65 -27.00 -1.91
N SER A 414 -6.49 -26.75 -1.30
CA SER A 414 -6.09 -25.44 -0.77
C SER A 414 -4.72 -25.07 -1.30
N ILE A 415 -4.43 -23.76 -1.38
CA ILE A 415 -3.14 -23.32 -1.87
C ILE A 415 -2.01 -23.80 -0.96
N GLN A 416 -0.84 -24.04 -1.57
CA GLN A 416 0.38 -24.44 -0.85
C GLN A 416 1.07 -23.24 -0.17
N ARG A 417 0.28 -22.33 0.43
CA ARG A 417 0.75 -21.17 1.19
C ARG A 417 -0.26 -20.73 2.24
N TYR A 418 0.24 -20.18 3.33
CA TYR A 418 -0.57 -19.40 4.26
C TYR A 418 0.21 -18.19 4.78
N TRP A 419 -0.50 -17.22 5.33
CA TRP A 419 0.06 -16.02 5.93
C TRP A 419 -0.37 -15.90 7.37
N THR A 420 0.53 -15.43 8.23
CA THR A 420 0.22 -15.07 9.61
C THR A 420 0.14 -13.56 9.69
N LEU A 421 -1.03 -13.05 10.09
CA LEU A 421 -1.32 -11.63 10.22
C LEU A 421 -1.54 -11.31 11.70
N THR A 422 -0.78 -10.37 12.24
CA THR A 422 -0.97 -9.86 13.60
C THR A 422 -0.98 -8.34 13.60
N ASN A 423 -1.72 -7.75 14.52
CA ASN A 423 -1.76 -6.31 14.68
C ASN A 423 -1.94 -5.93 16.15
N THR A 424 -1.82 -4.64 16.43
CA THR A 424 -2.02 -4.06 17.76
C THR A 424 -3.45 -3.55 17.97
N THR A 425 -3.89 -2.56 17.18
CA THR A 425 -5.11 -1.78 17.44
C THR A 425 -5.99 -1.51 16.21
N ILE A 426 -5.74 -2.17 15.08
CA ILE A 426 -6.60 -2.14 13.89
C ILE A 426 -7.83 -3.02 14.14
N SER A 427 -9.02 -2.41 14.07
CA SER A 427 -10.29 -3.07 14.33
C SER A 427 -11.01 -3.51 13.06
N SER A 428 -10.65 -2.97 11.88
CA SER A 428 -11.18 -3.39 10.58
C SER A 428 -10.18 -3.14 9.45
N ALA A 429 -10.06 -4.08 8.51
CA ALA A 429 -9.25 -3.96 7.31
C ALA A 429 -9.81 -4.76 6.12
N ASP A 430 -9.53 -4.31 4.90
CA ASP A 430 -9.70 -5.14 3.70
C ASP A 430 -8.37 -5.81 3.36
N LEU A 431 -8.41 -7.11 3.08
CA LEU A 431 -7.25 -7.93 2.80
C LEU A 431 -7.27 -8.39 1.35
N THR A 432 -6.12 -8.34 0.69
CA THR A 432 -5.90 -8.98 -0.61
C THR A 432 -4.63 -9.82 -0.53
N PHE A 433 -4.77 -11.12 -0.75
CA PHE A 433 -3.70 -12.09 -0.78
C PHE A 433 -3.32 -12.37 -2.23
N GLN A 434 -2.02 -12.32 -2.54
CA GLN A 434 -1.50 -12.73 -3.83
C GLN A 434 -0.64 -13.99 -3.67
N TYR A 435 -0.94 -15.03 -4.45
CA TYR A 435 -0.24 -16.31 -4.44
C TYR A 435 0.31 -16.65 -5.83
N LEU A 436 1.15 -17.68 -5.93
CA LEU A 436 1.76 -18.09 -7.19
C LEU A 436 0.85 -19.10 -7.87
N ALA A 437 0.92 -19.16 -9.21
CA ALA A 437 0.25 -20.20 -9.99
C ALA A 437 0.62 -21.62 -9.50
N GLY A 438 1.87 -21.83 -9.12
CA GLY A 438 2.36 -23.11 -8.60
C GLY A 438 1.83 -23.49 -7.21
N ASP A 439 1.15 -22.59 -6.50
CA ASP A 439 0.49 -22.93 -5.24
C ASP A 439 -0.96 -23.39 -5.46
N VAL A 440 -1.53 -23.16 -6.64
CA VAL A 440 -2.93 -23.50 -6.93
C VAL A 440 -3.09 -25.02 -6.95
N MET A 441 -3.97 -25.50 -6.09
CA MET A 441 -4.44 -26.88 -6.01
C MET A 441 -5.94 -26.90 -6.37
N GLY A 442 -6.56 -28.08 -6.49
CA GLY A 442 -8.00 -28.19 -6.76
C GLY A 442 -8.52 -27.31 -7.90
N THR A 443 -9.73 -26.77 -7.74
CA THR A 443 -10.37 -25.85 -8.70
C THR A 443 -10.35 -24.42 -8.18
N GLU A 444 -9.46 -23.58 -8.71
CA GLU A 444 -9.26 -22.21 -8.20
C GLU A 444 -10.53 -21.35 -8.21
N ALA A 445 -11.41 -21.50 -9.21
CA ALA A 445 -12.67 -20.77 -9.26
C ALA A 445 -13.61 -21.07 -8.07
N ASN A 446 -13.41 -22.21 -7.40
CA ASN A 446 -14.17 -22.62 -6.21
C ASN A 446 -13.53 -22.13 -4.91
N TYR A 447 -12.37 -21.48 -4.98
CA TYR A 447 -11.65 -21.04 -3.79
C TYR A 447 -12.39 -19.96 -3.00
N ARG A 448 -12.09 -19.88 -1.72
CA ARG A 448 -12.51 -18.85 -0.78
C ARG A 448 -11.30 -18.48 0.07
N VAL A 449 -11.27 -17.24 0.57
CA VAL A 449 -10.39 -16.86 1.67
C VAL A 449 -10.83 -17.66 2.91
N ILE A 450 -9.86 -18.27 3.57
CA ILE A 450 -10.04 -19.07 4.78
C ILE A 450 -9.23 -18.44 5.89
N ARG A 451 -9.90 -18.12 7.01
CA ARG A 451 -9.23 -17.74 8.25
C ARG A 451 -9.07 -18.97 9.13
N ILE A 452 -7.91 -19.13 9.73
CA ILE A 452 -7.67 -20.14 10.76
C ILE A 452 -7.36 -19.44 12.08
N SER A 453 -8.20 -19.66 13.09
CA SER A 453 -8.00 -19.15 14.45
C SER A 453 -8.15 -20.28 15.45
N GLY A 454 -7.19 -20.44 16.36
CA GLY A 454 -7.19 -21.56 17.30
C GLY A 454 -7.19 -22.95 16.63
N GLY A 455 -6.68 -23.05 15.40
CA GLY A 455 -6.71 -24.28 14.60
C GLY A 455 -8.03 -24.57 13.87
N THR A 456 -9.05 -23.72 14.01
CA THR A 456 -10.34 -23.89 13.32
C THR A 456 -10.37 -23.09 12.02
N PRO A 457 -10.54 -23.75 10.85
CA PRO A 457 -10.64 -23.07 9.56
C PRO A 457 -12.09 -22.62 9.29
N VAL A 458 -12.26 -21.40 8.80
CA VAL A 458 -13.56 -20.83 8.42
C VAL A 458 -13.44 -20.20 7.03
N SER A 459 -14.27 -20.66 6.08
CA SER A 459 -14.34 -20.06 4.74
C SER A 459 -15.31 -18.88 4.70
N PHE A 460 -14.94 -17.87 3.91
CA PHE A 460 -15.75 -16.67 3.72
C PHE A 460 -16.40 -16.66 2.33
N PRO A 461 -17.73 -16.85 2.20
CA PRO A 461 -18.42 -16.85 0.90
C PRO A 461 -18.27 -15.54 0.11
N ALA A 462 -18.02 -14.44 0.82
CA ALA A 462 -17.78 -13.09 0.33
C ALA A 462 -16.52 -12.91 -0.52
N SER A 463 -15.64 -13.91 -0.51
CA SER A 463 -14.31 -13.81 -1.11
C SER A 463 -14.39 -13.54 -2.60
N ILE A 464 -13.59 -12.59 -3.07
CA ILE A 464 -13.43 -12.32 -4.50
C ILE A 464 -12.18 -13.04 -4.96
N ILE A 465 -12.33 -14.03 -5.84
CA ILE A 465 -11.22 -14.78 -6.44
C ILE A 465 -10.97 -14.29 -7.86
N ASN A 466 -9.73 -13.97 -8.18
CA ASN A 466 -9.27 -13.69 -9.53
C ASN A 466 -8.25 -14.75 -9.95
N THR A 467 -8.70 -15.72 -10.75
CA THR A 467 -7.88 -16.84 -11.22
C THR A 467 -6.82 -16.44 -12.24
N GLY A 468 -7.00 -15.31 -12.95
CA GLY A 468 -6.00 -14.79 -13.87
C GLY A 468 -4.84 -14.08 -13.17
N ALA A 469 -5.15 -13.42 -12.04
CA ALA A 469 -4.16 -12.69 -11.24
C ALA A 469 -3.62 -13.51 -10.05
N HIS A 470 -4.20 -14.68 -9.77
CA HIS A 470 -3.96 -15.49 -8.57
C HIS A 470 -4.07 -14.66 -7.29
N THR A 471 -5.20 -13.96 -7.16
CA THR A 471 -5.51 -13.15 -5.98
C THR A 471 -6.84 -13.54 -5.35
N ALA A 472 -6.90 -13.41 -4.02
CA ALA A 472 -8.12 -13.55 -3.23
C ALA A 472 -8.28 -12.33 -2.31
N SER A 473 -9.44 -11.69 -2.34
CA SER A 473 -9.74 -10.50 -1.54
C SER A 473 -10.93 -10.71 -0.62
N LEU A 474 -10.86 -10.13 0.58
CA LEU A 474 -11.93 -10.13 1.58
C LEU A 474 -11.96 -8.76 2.28
N ALA A 475 -13.14 -8.15 2.32
CA ALA A 475 -13.34 -6.83 2.93
C ALA A 475 -13.91 -6.92 4.36
N GLY A 476 -13.67 -5.89 5.16
CA GLY A 476 -14.24 -5.72 6.51
C GLY A 476 -13.64 -6.60 7.61
N VAL A 477 -12.50 -7.25 7.38
CA VAL A 477 -11.84 -8.20 8.30
C VAL A 477 -11.54 -7.56 9.65
N THR A 478 -12.03 -8.17 10.73
CA THR A 478 -11.91 -7.65 12.11
C THR A 478 -11.09 -8.51 13.05
N GLY A 479 -10.69 -9.70 12.62
CA GLY A 479 -9.84 -10.59 13.41
C GLY A 479 -8.68 -11.08 12.57
N PHE A 480 -7.49 -11.11 13.15
CA PHE A 480 -6.25 -11.46 12.45
C PHE A 480 -5.62 -12.69 13.11
N SER A 481 -5.06 -13.58 12.30
CA SER A 481 -4.55 -14.90 12.68
C SER A 481 -3.85 -15.50 11.45
N ASP A 482 -3.92 -16.82 11.26
CA ASP A 482 -3.48 -17.45 10.02
C ASP A 482 -4.57 -17.37 8.95
N TRP A 483 -4.14 -17.24 7.70
CA TRP A 483 -5.00 -17.08 6.54
C TRP A 483 -4.47 -17.88 5.36
N THR A 484 -5.36 -18.52 4.60
CA THR A 484 -5.04 -19.22 3.36
C THR A 484 -6.19 -19.07 2.36
N VAL A 485 -6.07 -19.71 1.20
CA VAL A 485 -7.07 -19.71 0.14
C VAL A 485 -7.28 -21.16 -0.29
N GLY A 486 -8.53 -21.59 -0.45
CA GLY A 486 -8.82 -22.96 -0.85
C GLY A 486 -10.29 -23.19 -1.10
N GLU A 487 -10.66 -24.36 -1.59
CA GLU A 487 -12.05 -24.76 -1.72
C GLU A 487 -12.76 -24.71 -0.36
N ASN A 488 -14.08 -24.62 -0.42
CA ASN A 488 -14.90 -24.39 0.76
C ASN A 488 -14.65 -25.43 1.88
N VAL A 489 -14.33 -24.95 3.07
CA VAL A 489 -14.21 -25.75 4.31
C VAL A 489 -15.44 -25.56 5.19
N ALA A 490 -15.73 -26.55 6.05
CA ALA A 490 -16.75 -26.40 7.10
C ALA A 490 -16.07 -26.00 8.43
N PRO A 491 -16.64 -25.05 9.21
CA PRO A 491 -17.88 -24.31 8.94
C PRO A 491 -17.68 -23.16 7.92
N THR A 492 -18.77 -22.83 7.21
CA THR A 492 -18.86 -21.62 6.39
C THR A 492 -19.50 -20.50 7.21
N ALA A 493 -19.03 -19.25 7.05
CA ALA A 493 -19.77 -18.12 7.60
C ALA A 493 -21.14 -18.01 6.90
N ALA A 494 -22.24 -18.16 7.65
CA ALA A 494 -23.59 -18.10 7.09
C ALA A 494 -24.08 -16.65 7.02
N PRO A 495 -24.58 -16.14 5.88
CA PRO A 495 -25.21 -14.83 5.84
C PRO A 495 -26.43 -14.75 6.77
N ALA A 496 -26.68 -13.56 7.32
CA ALA A 496 -27.74 -13.28 8.26
C ALA A 496 -28.52 -12.01 7.86
N ASN A 497 -29.76 -11.90 8.32
CA ASN A 497 -30.62 -10.74 8.12
C ASN A 497 -30.44 -9.76 9.27
N LEU A 498 -30.31 -8.48 8.94
CA LEU A 498 -30.32 -7.37 9.88
C LEU A 498 -31.59 -6.57 9.66
N SER A 499 -32.40 -6.36 10.68
CA SER A 499 -33.58 -5.52 10.63
C SER A 499 -33.75 -4.74 11.93
N GLY A 500 -34.61 -3.73 11.86
CA GLY A 500 -34.99 -2.94 13.01
C GLY A 500 -36.17 -2.04 12.68
N ARG A 501 -36.55 -1.25 13.67
CA ARG A 501 -37.64 -0.29 13.59
C ARG A 501 -37.20 1.06 14.14
N ILE A 502 -37.63 2.12 13.48
CA ILE A 502 -37.43 3.49 13.94
C ILE A 502 -38.77 4.07 14.38
N ILE A 503 -38.78 4.55 15.62
CA ILE A 503 -39.91 5.23 16.24
C ILE A 503 -39.49 6.61 16.70
N THR A 504 -40.43 7.54 16.80
CA THR A 504 -40.24 8.83 17.46
C THR A 504 -40.26 8.68 18.98
N SER A 505 -39.84 9.72 19.71
CA SER A 505 -39.79 9.72 21.18
C SER A 505 -41.14 9.52 21.86
N ASP A 506 -42.25 9.76 21.17
CA ASP A 506 -43.64 9.49 21.59
C ASP A 506 -44.16 8.10 21.14
N GLY A 507 -43.33 7.30 20.47
CA GLY A 507 -43.63 5.92 20.09
C GLY A 507 -44.27 5.74 18.70
N ALA A 508 -44.47 6.82 17.93
CA ALA A 508 -45.02 6.73 16.58
C ALA A 508 -43.97 6.16 15.59
N PRO A 509 -44.37 5.34 14.60
CA PRO A 509 -43.45 4.86 13.56
C PRO A 509 -42.93 6.00 12.69
N LEU A 510 -41.65 5.94 12.30
CA LEU A 510 -41.03 6.95 11.45
C LEU A 510 -40.55 6.38 10.11
N GLY A 511 -41.36 6.57 9.06
CA GLY A 511 -41.00 6.21 7.69
C GLY A 511 -40.12 7.23 6.98
N GLY A 512 -39.35 6.80 5.98
CA GLY A 512 -38.47 7.66 5.20
C GLY A 512 -37.15 8.02 5.90
N VAL A 513 -36.67 7.20 6.83
CA VAL A 513 -35.35 7.33 7.45
C VAL A 513 -34.37 6.44 6.70
N VAL A 514 -33.28 7.02 6.21
CA VAL A 514 -32.21 6.27 5.53
C VAL A 514 -31.35 5.57 6.56
N LEU A 515 -31.05 4.30 6.35
CA LEU A 515 -30.12 3.51 7.13
C LEU A 515 -28.89 3.20 6.27
N ALA A 516 -27.73 3.66 6.71
CA ALA A 516 -26.44 3.32 6.10
C ALA A 516 -25.75 2.23 6.92
N LEU A 517 -25.57 1.04 6.34
CA LEU A 517 -24.81 -0.06 6.92
C LEU A 517 -23.38 -0.03 6.35
N ASN A 518 -22.45 0.36 7.20
CA ASN A 518 -21.02 0.41 6.90
C ASN A 518 -20.32 -0.83 7.46
N GLY A 519 -19.65 -1.59 6.60
CA GLY A 519 -18.95 -2.85 6.92
C GLY A 519 -19.10 -3.85 5.77
N GLY A 520 -18.17 -4.81 5.65
CA GLY A 520 -18.09 -5.69 4.48
C GLY A 520 -17.48 -4.99 3.24
N SER A 521 -17.90 -5.39 2.02
CA SER A 521 -17.28 -4.91 0.75
C SER A 521 -17.76 -3.56 0.23
N HIS A 522 -18.94 -3.08 0.64
CA HIS A 522 -19.55 -1.84 0.15
C HIS A 522 -20.49 -1.24 1.20
N VAL A 523 -20.71 0.08 1.15
CA VAL A 523 -21.77 0.74 1.93
C VAL A 523 -23.12 0.34 1.35
N ARG A 524 -24.01 -0.15 2.20
CA ARG A 524 -25.36 -0.56 1.82
C ARG A 524 -26.37 0.40 2.42
N MET A 525 -27.36 0.83 1.64
CA MET A 525 -28.43 1.71 2.12
C MET A 525 -29.81 1.06 2.02
N THR A 526 -30.64 1.30 3.02
CA THR A 526 -32.08 1.01 2.95
C THR A 526 -32.85 2.20 3.54
N ILE A 527 -34.16 2.21 3.41
CA ILE A 527 -35.01 3.29 3.93
C ILE A 527 -36.19 2.69 4.68
N THR A 528 -36.62 3.32 5.77
CA THR A 528 -37.75 2.82 6.56
C THR A 528 -39.08 2.95 5.82
N ASP A 529 -39.92 1.93 5.96
CA ASP A 529 -41.31 1.95 5.47
C ASP A 529 -42.21 2.86 6.31
N ALA A 530 -43.47 3.04 5.90
CA ALA A 530 -44.46 3.82 6.66
C ALA A 530 -44.68 3.35 8.11
N SER A 531 -44.35 2.09 8.44
CA SER A 531 -44.42 1.51 9.78
C SER A 531 -43.10 1.61 10.57
N GLY A 532 -42.09 2.27 10.00
CA GLY A 532 -40.77 2.51 10.57
C GLY A 532 -39.81 1.35 10.44
N TYR A 533 -40.16 0.26 9.75
CA TYR A 533 -39.30 -0.91 9.62
C TYR A 533 -38.30 -0.77 8.48
N TYR A 534 -37.13 -1.38 8.65
CA TYR A 534 -36.12 -1.52 7.61
C TYR A 534 -35.45 -2.90 7.71
N SER A 535 -34.82 -3.34 6.62
CA SER A 535 -34.04 -4.58 6.62
C SER A 535 -32.91 -4.59 5.61
N PHE A 536 -31.82 -5.25 5.97
CA PHE A 536 -30.73 -5.69 5.11
C PHE A 536 -30.73 -7.23 5.09
N GLY A 537 -30.95 -7.81 3.91
CA GLY A 537 -30.71 -9.24 3.70
C GLY A 537 -29.23 -9.56 3.50
N ASN A 538 -28.82 -10.80 3.69
CA ASN A 538 -27.48 -11.31 3.32
C ASN A 538 -26.29 -10.53 3.90
N VAL A 539 -26.38 -10.11 5.17
CA VAL A 539 -25.28 -9.50 5.92
C VAL A 539 -24.34 -10.59 6.43
N MET A 540 -23.04 -10.49 6.21
CA MET A 540 -22.11 -11.58 6.54
C MET A 540 -21.91 -11.70 8.04
N THR A 541 -21.97 -12.92 8.58
CA THR A 541 -21.59 -13.16 9.99
C THR A 541 -20.08 -13.15 10.17
N ASP A 542 -19.66 -12.97 11.41
CA ASP A 542 -18.26 -12.86 11.86
C ASP A 542 -17.54 -11.61 11.31
N GLN A 543 -18.33 -10.57 11.04
CA GLN A 543 -17.90 -9.25 10.55
C GLN A 543 -18.45 -8.15 11.47
N PHE A 544 -17.77 -7.01 11.54
CA PHE A 544 -18.22 -5.85 12.31
C PHE A 544 -18.89 -4.82 11.41
N TYR A 545 -20.04 -4.32 11.85
CA TYR A 545 -20.83 -3.33 11.13
C TYR A 545 -21.10 -2.10 11.99
N THR A 546 -21.21 -0.94 11.36
CA THR A 546 -21.75 0.29 11.94
C THR A 546 -22.96 0.73 11.14
N LEU A 547 -24.09 0.87 11.82
CA LEU A 547 -25.37 1.24 11.25
C LEU A 547 -25.73 2.67 11.69
N ALA A 548 -26.01 3.56 10.75
CA ALA A 548 -26.32 4.96 11.02
C ALA A 548 -27.65 5.39 10.36
N PRO A 549 -28.63 5.88 11.13
CA PRO A 549 -29.86 6.49 10.60
C PRO A 549 -29.67 7.96 10.21
N MET A 550 -30.32 8.38 9.13
CA MET A 550 -30.26 9.75 8.61
C MET A 550 -31.64 10.19 8.11
N ARG A 551 -32.13 11.32 8.64
CA ARG A 551 -33.30 12.05 8.14
C ARG A 551 -33.23 13.50 8.62
N VAL A 552 -33.43 14.46 7.70
CA VAL A 552 -33.46 15.89 8.07
C VAL A 552 -34.59 16.17 9.06
N ASN A 553 -34.40 17.20 9.90
CA ASN A 553 -35.30 17.59 10.98
C ASN A 553 -35.47 16.54 12.11
N TYR A 554 -34.61 15.51 12.16
CA TYR A 554 -34.58 14.53 13.24
C TYR A 554 -33.15 14.30 13.74
N GLN A 555 -33.03 14.05 15.04
CA GLN A 555 -31.83 13.51 15.66
C GLN A 555 -32.13 12.09 16.14
N PHE A 556 -31.14 11.20 16.08
CA PHE A 556 -31.31 9.78 16.41
C PHE A 556 -30.50 9.42 17.65
N SER A 557 -31.10 8.60 18.52
CA SER A 557 -30.45 8.01 19.68
C SER A 557 -30.56 6.48 19.61
N PRO A 558 -29.44 5.73 19.58
CA PRO A 558 -28.07 6.25 19.40
C PRO A 558 -27.88 6.89 18.01
N GLY A 559 -26.88 7.76 17.83
CA GLY A 559 -26.60 8.37 16.51
C GLY A 559 -26.04 7.39 15.48
N ALA A 560 -25.41 6.31 15.96
CA ALA A 560 -25.03 5.13 15.20
C ALA A 560 -24.92 3.93 16.17
N ALA A 561 -25.11 2.72 15.67
CA ALA A 561 -24.95 1.50 16.45
C ALA A 561 -23.91 0.60 15.76
N SER A 562 -22.90 0.14 16.52
CA SER A 562 -21.88 -0.75 16.00
C SER A 562 -21.95 -2.11 16.68
N PHE A 563 -21.82 -3.19 15.89
CA PHE A 563 -21.99 -4.56 16.37
C PHE A 563 -21.27 -5.57 15.47
N SER A 564 -20.86 -6.70 16.05
CA SER A 564 -20.45 -7.87 15.28
C SER A 564 -21.69 -8.67 14.87
N MET A 565 -21.81 -9.01 13.59
CA MET A 565 -22.90 -9.83 13.10
C MET A 565 -22.57 -11.29 13.39
N VAL A 566 -23.33 -11.95 14.27
CA VAL A 566 -23.10 -13.37 14.64
C VAL A 566 -24.25 -14.30 14.20
N GLY A 567 -25.33 -13.71 13.69
CA GLY A 567 -26.54 -14.37 13.24
C GLY A 567 -27.62 -13.32 12.95
N ASN A 568 -28.86 -13.75 12.67
CA ASN A 568 -29.97 -12.81 12.40
C ASN A 568 -30.16 -11.84 13.56
N ARG A 569 -30.32 -10.55 13.23
CA ARG A 569 -30.50 -9.46 14.18
C ARG A 569 -31.74 -8.67 13.79
N ALA A 570 -32.71 -8.53 14.70
CA ALA A 570 -34.00 -7.87 14.42
C ALA A 570 -34.28 -6.67 15.35
N ASP A 571 -33.32 -6.32 16.19
CA ASP A 571 -33.41 -5.37 17.29
C ASP A 571 -32.48 -4.15 17.10
N ALA A 572 -32.04 -3.87 15.87
CA ALA A 572 -31.23 -2.69 15.57
C ALA A 572 -32.07 -1.41 15.53
N ASN A 573 -32.74 -1.10 16.64
CA ASN A 573 -33.72 -0.02 16.70
C ASN A 573 -33.05 1.34 17.00
N PHE A 574 -33.70 2.41 16.53
CA PHE A 574 -33.30 3.79 16.84
C PHE A 574 -34.52 4.59 17.28
N THR A 575 -34.31 5.52 18.21
CA THR A 575 -35.34 6.49 18.60
C THR A 575 -35.03 7.84 17.97
N ALA A 576 -35.99 8.39 17.24
CA ALA A 576 -35.90 9.68 16.58
C ALA A 576 -36.52 10.78 17.45
N THR A 577 -35.81 11.89 17.62
CA THR A 577 -36.33 13.10 18.28
C THR A 577 -36.47 14.19 17.24
N ALA A 578 -37.67 14.75 17.11
CA ALA A 578 -37.92 15.85 16.18
C ALA A 578 -37.05 17.07 16.55
N SER A 579 -36.47 17.69 15.53
CA SER A 579 -35.70 18.94 15.62
C SER A 579 -36.48 20.08 14.96
N ALA A 580 -35.98 21.32 15.11
CA ALA A 580 -36.54 22.46 14.39
C ALA A 580 -36.57 22.17 12.87
N MET A 581 -37.71 22.46 12.24
CA MET A 581 -37.89 22.24 10.80
C MET A 581 -37.11 23.30 10.03
N VAL A 582 -35.94 22.92 9.51
CA VAL A 582 -35.02 23.80 8.78
C VAL A 582 -34.81 23.39 7.32
N ALA A 583 -35.29 22.19 6.94
CA ALA A 583 -35.16 21.65 5.59
C ALA A 583 -36.43 20.89 5.18
N ASN A 584 -36.58 20.64 3.88
CA ASN A 584 -37.57 19.71 3.37
C ASN A 584 -36.91 18.34 3.11
N PRO A 585 -37.41 17.22 3.68
CA PRO A 585 -36.89 15.89 3.38
C PRO A 585 -36.88 15.56 1.88
N LEU A 586 -37.80 16.13 1.12
CA LEU A 586 -37.90 15.97 -0.33
C LEU A 586 -36.63 16.42 -1.08
N ASP A 587 -35.78 17.24 -0.47
CA ASP A 587 -34.54 17.72 -1.09
C ASP A 587 -33.39 16.71 -0.95
N THR A 588 -33.58 15.66 -0.14
CA THR A 588 -32.60 14.57 -0.04
C THR A 588 -32.84 13.52 -1.13
N PRO A 589 -31.79 13.05 -1.83
CA PRO A 589 -31.93 12.09 -2.93
C PRO A 589 -32.73 10.84 -2.59
N GLU A 590 -32.46 10.21 -1.46
CA GLU A 590 -33.06 8.93 -1.07
C GLU A 590 -34.55 9.10 -0.77
N PHE A 591 -34.92 10.21 -0.10
CA PHE A 591 -36.31 10.49 0.23
C PHE A 591 -37.09 10.87 -1.04
N PHE A 592 -36.51 11.67 -1.94
CA PHE A 592 -37.12 12.00 -3.23
C PHE A 592 -37.40 10.74 -4.04
N VAL A 593 -36.41 9.87 -4.19
CA VAL A 593 -36.55 8.57 -4.89
C VAL A 593 -37.64 7.73 -4.24
N ARG A 594 -37.64 7.60 -2.91
CA ARG A 594 -38.71 6.90 -2.19
C ARG A 594 -40.08 7.48 -2.50
N GLN A 595 -40.22 8.81 -2.57
CA GLN A 595 -41.51 9.41 -2.96
C GLN A 595 -41.91 9.03 -4.39
N GLN A 596 -40.97 8.98 -5.35
CA GLN A 596 -41.33 8.52 -6.71
C GLN A 596 -41.87 7.08 -6.72
N TYR A 597 -41.29 6.19 -5.92
CA TYR A 597 -41.81 4.83 -5.74
C TYR A 597 -43.23 4.81 -5.14
N LEU A 598 -43.50 5.62 -4.13
CA LEU A 598 -44.81 5.67 -3.48
C LEU A 598 -45.87 6.35 -4.36
N ASP A 599 -45.51 7.47 -4.98
CA ASP A 599 -46.42 8.34 -5.73
C ASP A 599 -46.89 7.64 -7.00
N PHE A 600 -45.98 6.94 -7.71
CA PHE A 600 -46.30 6.28 -8.98
C PHE A 600 -46.54 4.77 -8.85
N LEU A 601 -45.76 4.05 -8.04
CA LEU A 601 -45.80 2.58 -8.00
C LEU A 601 -46.51 2.02 -6.76
N GLY A 602 -46.77 2.84 -5.73
CA GLY A 602 -47.53 2.45 -4.55
C GLY A 602 -46.82 1.44 -3.63
N ARG A 603 -45.49 1.34 -3.70
CA ARG A 603 -44.68 0.44 -2.87
C ARG A 603 -43.37 1.10 -2.43
N GLU A 604 -42.71 0.55 -1.42
CA GLU A 604 -41.34 0.95 -1.05
C GLU A 604 -40.31 0.43 -2.07
N PRO A 605 -39.18 1.14 -2.27
CA PRO A 605 -38.09 0.63 -3.09
C PRO A 605 -37.43 -0.60 -2.46
N ASP A 606 -37.04 -1.56 -3.30
CA ASP A 606 -36.03 -2.52 -2.90
C ASP A 606 -34.64 -1.85 -2.85
N GLN A 607 -33.67 -2.52 -2.23
CA GLN A 607 -32.34 -1.95 -2.04
C GLN A 607 -31.64 -1.60 -3.36
N GLY A 608 -31.72 -2.45 -4.37
CA GLY A 608 -31.07 -2.22 -5.66
C GLY A 608 -31.70 -1.04 -6.41
N GLY A 609 -33.02 -0.94 -6.39
CA GLY A 609 -33.77 0.18 -6.95
C GLY A 609 -33.43 1.51 -6.26
N LEU A 610 -33.44 1.53 -4.92
CA LEU A 610 -33.08 2.73 -4.15
C LEU A 610 -31.66 3.20 -4.49
N ASP A 611 -30.69 2.28 -4.49
CA ASP A 611 -29.30 2.59 -4.79
C ASP A 611 -29.12 3.15 -6.21
N PHE A 612 -29.73 2.51 -7.21
CA PHE A 612 -29.62 2.92 -8.62
C PHE A 612 -30.13 4.34 -8.86
N TRP A 613 -31.35 4.65 -8.41
CA TRP A 613 -31.95 5.96 -8.66
C TRP A 613 -31.31 7.06 -7.80
N THR A 614 -30.95 6.74 -6.55
CA THR A 614 -30.24 7.68 -5.68
C THR A 614 -28.88 8.05 -6.26
N ALA A 615 -28.16 7.10 -6.87
CA ALA A 615 -26.86 7.35 -7.49
C ALA A 615 -26.93 8.37 -8.64
N LYS A 616 -28.03 8.39 -9.41
CA LYS A 616 -28.26 9.39 -10.47
C LYS A 616 -28.28 10.82 -9.93
N LEU A 617 -29.00 11.03 -8.84
CA LEU A 617 -29.08 12.33 -8.17
C LEU A 617 -27.76 12.69 -7.50
N ARG A 618 -27.13 11.76 -6.77
CA ARG A 618 -25.86 12.02 -6.09
C ARG A 618 -24.72 12.37 -7.05
N ALA A 619 -24.77 11.91 -8.31
CA ALA A 619 -23.77 12.25 -9.34
C ALA A 619 -23.71 13.77 -9.64
N CYS A 620 -24.77 14.52 -9.36
CA CYS A 620 -24.79 15.97 -9.53
C CYS A 620 -24.04 16.76 -8.44
N GLY A 621 -23.76 16.15 -7.29
CA GLY A 621 -23.09 16.83 -6.17
C GLY A 621 -23.85 18.09 -5.72
N VAL A 622 -23.20 19.27 -5.85
CA VAL A 622 -23.77 20.58 -5.45
C VAL A 622 -24.34 21.38 -6.63
N ASP A 623 -24.34 20.81 -7.85
CA ASP A 623 -24.89 21.48 -9.04
C ASP A 623 -26.42 21.46 -9.00
N SER A 624 -27.02 22.63 -8.73
CA SER A 624 -28.47 22.80 -8.60
C SER A 624 -29.23 22.61 -9.92
N GLU A 625 -28.61 22.89 -11.08
CA GLU A 625 -29.24 22.66 -12.39
C GLU A 625 -29.23 21.18 -12.71
N CYS A 626 -28.09 20.51 -12.54
CA CYS A 626 -28.00 19.05 -12.69
C CYS A 626 -29.02 18.36 -11.78
N MET A 627 -29.07 18.73 -10.49
CA MET A 627 -30.03 18.17 -9.54
C MET A 627 -31.49 18.36 -10.00
N ARG A 628 -31.83 19.54 -10.51
CA ARG A 628 -33.18 19.81 -11.01
C ARG A 628 -33.51 18.95 -12.23
N GLN A 629 -32.61 18.89 -13.21
CA GLN A 629 -32.80 18.08 -14.43
C GLN A 629 -32.90 16.58 -14.09
N GLU A 630 -32.05 16.08 -13.21
CA GLU A 630 -32.10 14.68 -12.81
C GLU A 630 -33.33 14.34 -11.97
N ARG A 631 -33.84 15.24 -11.11
CA ARG A 631 -35.13 15.02 -10.43
C ARG A 631 -36.28 14.89 -11.43
N ILE A 632 -36.29 15.72 -12.47
CA ILE A 632 -37.27 15.63 -13.57
C ILE A 632 -37.11 14.30 -14.33
N ASN A 633 -35.88 13.91 -14.67
CA ASN A 633 -35.61 12.68 -15.41
C ASN A 633 -35.97 11.43 -14.60
N VAL A 634 -35.58 11.36 -13.32
CA VAL A 634 -35.91 10.27 -12.40
C VAL A 634 -37.41 10.15 -12.30
N SER A 635 -38.12 11.22 -11.96
CA SER A 635 -39.59 11.22 -11.87
C SER A 635 -40.25 10.71 -13.16
N ALA A 636 -39.88 11.28 -14.31
CA ALA A 636 -40.48 10.92 -15.58
C ALA A 636 -40.24 9.45 -15.95
N ALA A 637 -39.13 8.86 -15.50
CA ALA A 637 -38.82 7.45 -15.71
C ALA A 637 -39.77 6.52 -14.93
N PHE A 638 -40.26 6.90 -13.76
CA PHE A 638 -41.22 6.09 -13.00
C PHE A 638 -42.55 5.96 -13.73
N PHE A 639 -43.08 7.06 -14.27
CA PHE A 639 -44.30 7.00 -15.06
C PHE A 639 -44.12 6.21 -16.37
N GLN A 640 -42.99 6.41 -17.06
CA GLN A 640 -42.70 5.72 -18.32
C GLN A 640 -42.33 4.25 -18.13
N SER A 641 -42.06 3.82 -16.88
CA SER A 641 -41.65 2.46 -16.59
C SER A 641 -42.70 1.44 -17.01
N ASP A 642 -42.24 0.27 -17.48
CA ASP A 642 -43.12 -0.86 -17.75
C ASP A 642 -43.96 -1.22 -16.51
N GLU A 643 -43.37 -1.09 -15.31
CA GLU A 643 -44.09 -1.33 -14.06
C GLU A 643 -45.34 -0.44 -13.94
N PHE A 644 -45.20 0.88 -14.08
CA PHE A 644 -46.34 1.80 -14.03
C PHE A 644 -47.35 1.55 -15.15
N GLN A 645 -46.86 1.32 -16.38
CA GLN A 645 -47.72 1.07 -17.54
C GLN A 645 -48.57 -0.19 -17.38
N GLN A 646 -48.05 -1.16 -16.64
CA GLN A 646 -48.70 -2.43 -16.34
C GLN A 646 -49.49 -2.40 -15.02
N THR A 647 -49.37 -1.36 -14.19
CA THR A 647 -50.05 -1.30 -12.88
C THR A 647 -51.03 -0.12 -12.81
N GLY A 648 -50.56 1.08 -12.43
CA GLY A 648 -51.39 2.27 -12.31
C GLY A 648 -52.09 2.66 -13.62
N SER A 649 -51.37 2.61 -14.75
CA SER A 649 -51.93 2.93 -16.06
C SER A 649 -52.98 1.89 -16.52
N PHE A 650 -52.82 0.62 -16.12
CA PHE A 650 -53.82 -0.42 -16.38
C PHE A 650 -55.14 -0.12 -15.65
N VAL A 651 -55.07 0.26 -14.37
CA VAL A 651 -56.25 0.68 -13.58
C VAL A 651 -56.92 1.89 -14.24
N TYR A 652 -56.14 2.91 -14.61
CA TYR A 652 -56.66 4.09 -15.32
C TYR A 652 -57.44 3.72 -16.58
N ARG A 653 -56.88 2.86 -17.43
CA ARG A 653 -57.48 2.48 -18.72
C ARG A 653 -58.79 1.71 -18.54
N LEU A 654 -58.94 0.92 -17.47
CA LEU A 654 -60.20 0.22 -17.17
C LEU A 654 -61.37 1.20 -16.92
N TYR A 655 -61.13 2.28 -16.18
CA TYR A 655 -62.13 3.33 -15.97
C TYR A 655 -62.49 4.05 -17.26
N LYS A 656 -61.48 4.43 -18.05
CA LYS A 656 -61.70 5.13 -19.32
C LYS A 656 -62.45 4.27 -20.34
N ALA A 657 -62.03 3.02 -20.57
CA ALA A 657 -62.66 2.16 -21.57
C ALA A 657 -63.98 1.56 -21.10
N GLY A 658 -64.05 1.10 -19.85
CA GLY A 658 -65.22 0.40 -19.32
C GLY A 658 -66.32 1.34 -18.82
N LEU A 659 -65.97 2.42 -18.13
CA LEU A 659 -66.97 3.34 -17.56
C LEU A 659 -67.13 4.62 -18.39
N GLY A 660 -66.17 4.94 -19.26
CA GLY A 660 -66.22 6.14 -20.10
C GLY A 660 -66.04 7.44 -19.32
N ARG A 661 -65.56 7.37 -18.08
CA ARG A 661 -65.34 8.51 -17.19
C ARG A 661 -63.93 8.52 -16.64
N GLN A 662 -63.53 9.66 -16.12
CA GLN A 662 -62.29 9.80 -15.36
C GLN A 662 -62.47 9.19 -13.96
N LEU A 663 -61.42 8.56 -13.44
CA LEU A 663 -61.41 8.10 -12.06
C LEU A 663 -60.99 9.22 -11.10
N SER A 664 -61.40 9.09 -9.84
CA SER A 664 -60.98 9.97 -8.74
C SER A 664 -59.68 9.50 -8.08
N TYR A 665 -59.04 10.40 -7.32
CA TYR A 665 -57.83 10.10 -6.55
C TYR A 665 -58.04 8.95 -5.55
N GLN A 666 -59.20 8.94 -4.88
CA GLN A 666 -59.54 7.91 -3.91
C GLN A 666 -59.71 6.54 -4.58
N GLU A 667 -60.40 6.51 -5.73
CA GLU A 667 -60.51 5.30 -6.56
C GLU A 667 -59.14 4.81 -7.02
N PHE A 668 -58.28 5.71 -7.50
CA PHE A 668 -56.95 5.35 -8.00
C PHE A 668 -56.10 4.72 -6.90
N THR A 669 -56.06 5.36 -5.74
CA THR A 669 -55.22 4.93 -4.63
C THR A 669 -55.68 3.58 -4.07
N ALA A 670 -57.00 3.37 -3.99
CA ALA A 670 -57.57 2.10 -3.52
C ALA A 670 -57.36 0.96 -4.53
N ASP A 671 -57.56 1.23 -5.82
CA ASP A 671 -57.52 0.21 -6.87
C ASP A 671 -56.10 -0.16 -7.29
N ARG A 672 -55.17 0.81 -7.34
CA ARG A 672 -53.76 0.53 -7.68
C ARG A 672 -53.09 -0.41 -6.67
N ALA A 673 -53.49 -0.33 -5.39
CA ALA A 673 -52.97 -1.21 -4.35
C ALA A 673 -53.29 -2.70 -4.58
N GLN A 674 -54.27 -3.01 -5.44
CA GLN A 674 -54.64 -4.38 -5.81
C GLN A 674 -53.78 -4.90 -6.98
N VAL A 675 -53.26 -4.02 -7.82
CA VAL A 675 -52.48 -4.33 -9.03
C VAL A 675 -51.04 -3.85 -8.85
N LEU A 676 -50.30 -4.48 -7.94
CA LEU A 676 -48.88 -4.25 -7.73
C LEU A 676 -48.03 -5.26 -8.52
N ASP A 677 -46.80 -4.86 -8.84
CA ASP A 677 -45.84 -5.68 -9.57
C ASP A 677 -45.36 -6.91 -8.78
N GLY A 678 -44.73 -7.85 -9.49
CA GLY A 678 -44.17 -9.10 -8.96
C GLY A 678 -44.66 -10.34 -9.71
N ASN A 679 -44.25 -11.52 -9.22
CA ASN A 679 -44.46 -12.81 -9.91
C ASN A 679 -45.93 -13.15 -10.24
N ASN A 680 -46.90 -12.48 -9.60
CA ASN A 680 -48.34 -12.72 -9.77
C ASN A 680 -49.08 -11.56 -10.47
N LEU A 681 -48.37 -10.65 -11.15
CA LEU A 681 -48.98 -9.44 -11.75
C LEU A 681 -50.16 -9.74 -12.69
N ASP A 682 -50.05 -10.72 -13.59
CA ASP A 682 -51.14 -11.03 -14.53
C ASP A 682 -52.39 -11.56 -13.79
N ALA A 683 -52.20 -12.40 -12.76
CA ALA A 683 -53.28 -12.88 -11.93
C ALA A 683 -53.96 -11.74 -11.15
N ARG A 684 -53.19 -10.77 -10.63
CA ARG A 684 -53.73 -9.57 -9.96
C ARG A 684 -54.56 -8.72 -10.91
N LYS A 685 -54.09 -8.51 -12.15
CA LYS A 685 -54.86 -7.80 -13.19
C LYS A 685 -56.15 -8.52 -13.55
N ALA A 686 -56.09 -9.85 -13.68
CA ALA A 686 -57.26 -10.67 -13.96
C ALA A 686 -58.32 -10.49 -12.87
N ALA A 687 -57.91 -10.72 -11.60
CA ALA A 687 -58.79 -10.59 -10.45
C ALA A 687 -59.38 -9.17 -10.33
N PHE A 688 -58.57 -8.14 -10.55
CA PHE A 688 -59.06 -6.76 -10.53
C PHE A 688 -60.07 -6.48 -11.65
N ALA A 689 -59.81 -6.92 -12.89
CA ALA A 689 -60.74 -6.73 -13.99
C ALA A 689 -62.06 -7.50 -13.78
N ASP A 690 -62.00 -8.72 -13.25
CA ASP A 690 -63.19 -9.53 -12.92
C ASP A 690 -64.04 -8.84 -11.83
N ALA A 691 -63.40 -8.25 -10.82
CA ALA A 691 -64.10 -7.46 -9.80
C ALA A 691 -64.63 -6.12 -10.36
N PHE A 692 -63.91 -5.50 -11.28
CA PHE A 692 -64.26 -4.22 -11.89
C PHE A 692 -65.57 -4.32 -12.69
N VAL A 693 -65.74 -5.38 -13.49
CA VAL A 693 -66.95 -5.56 -14.30
C VAL A 693 -68.21 -5.90 -13.49
N GLN A 694 -68.05 -6.33 -12.23
CA GLN A 694 -69.16 -6.59 -11.31
C GLN A 694 -69.67 -5.32 -10.63
N ARG A 695 -68.97 -4.19 -10.76
CA ARG A 695 -69.39 -2.92 -10.14
C ARG A 695 -70.74 -2.48 -10.70
N ALA A 696 -71.59 -1.94 -9.83
CA ALA A 696 -72.95 -1.53 -10.17
C ALA A 696 -73.00 -0.57 -11.38
N GLU A 697 -72.06 0.35 -11.48
CA GLU A 697 -71.95 1.29 -12.61
C GLU A 697 -71.65 0.56 -13.94
N PHE A 698 -70.76 -0.43 -13.91
CA PHE A 698 -70.41 -1.22 -15.09
C PHE A 698 -71.57 -2.09 -15.53
N THR A 699 -72.19 -2.81 -14.59
CA THR A 699 -73.31 -3.71 -14.90
C THR A 699 -74.52 -2.93 -15.43
N GLN A 700 -74.82 -1.76 -14.87
CA GLN A 700 -75.88 -0.87 -15.36
C GLN A 700 -75.60 -0.36 -16.78
N LYS A 701 -74.35 0.03 -17.08
CA LYS A 701 -73.96 0.54 -18.40
C LYS A 701 -74.12 -0.51 -19.51
N TYR A 702 -73.78 -1.76 -19.23
CA TYR A 702 -73.78 -2.86 -20.20
C TYR A 702 -74.98 -3.81 -20.06
N GLN A 703 -76.01 -3.46 -19.28
CA GLN A 703 -77.18 -4.33 -19.07
C GLN A 703 -77.91 -4.69 -20.37
N GLY A 704 -77.94 -3.80 -21.35
CA GLY A 704 -78.56 -4.02 -22.67
C GLY A 704 -77.70 -4.81 -23.66
N ALA A 705 -76.44 -5.09 -23.33
CA ALA A 705 -75.52 -5.85 -24.14
C ALA A 705 -75.54 -7.33 -23.70
N THR A 706 -76.52 -8.08 -24.22
CA THR A 706 -76.78 -9.49 -23.85
C THR A 706 -76.04 -10.51 -24.72
N THR A 707 -75.38 -10.08 -25.79
CA THR A 707 -74.57 -10.92 -26.69
C THR A 707 -73.11 -10.46 -26.73
N ALA A 708 -72.21 -11.35 -27.17
CA ALA A 708 -70.78 -11.02 -27.32
C ALA A 708 -70.57 -9.84 -28.30
N GLU A 709 -71.30 -9.86 -29.42
CA GLU A 709 -71.34 -8.80 -30.42
C GLU A 709 -71.85 -7.49 -29.84
N GLY A 710 -72.98 -7.54 -29.13
CA GLY A 710 -73.58 -6.36 -28.53
C GLY A 710 -72.70 -5.74 -27.44
N PHE A 711 -71.96 -6.56 -26.68
CA PHE A 711 -71.00 -6.08 -25.71
C PHE A 711 -69.76 -5.45 -26.38
N ALA A 712 -69.20 -6.11 -27.40
CA ALA A 712 -68.09 -5.53 -28.16
C ALA A 712 -68.47 -4.18 -28.79
N ASP A 713 -69.66 -4.06 -29.39
CA ASP A 713 -70.15 -2.82 -29.97
C ASP A 713 -70.44 -1.73 -28.92
N ALA A 714 -70.94 -2.10 -27.75
CA ALA A 714 -71.14 -1.16 -26.64
C ALA A 714 -69.79 -0.67 -26.06
N LEU A 715 -68.79 -1.56 -25.96
CA LEU A 715 -67.46 -1.22 -25.50
C LEU A 715 -66.73 -0.30 -26.49
N ILE A 716 -66.75 -0.64 -27.78
CA ILE A 716 -66.20 0.20 -28.86
C ILE A 716 -66.84 1.59 -28.85
N ARG A 717 -68.18 1.67 -28.76
CA ARG A 717 -68.89 2.96 -28.66
C ARG A 717 -68.48 3.76 -27.43
N THR A 718 -68.27 3.09 -26.30
CA THR A 718 -67.83 3.76 -25.06
C THR A 718 -66.45 4.39 -25.27
N MET A 719 -65.49 3.65 -25.82
CA MET A 719 -64.13 4.13 -26.08
C MET A 719 -64.10 5.24 -27.14
N LEU A 720 -64.93 5.14 -28.17
CA LEU A 720 -65.08 6.19 -29.17
C LEU A 720 -65.60 7.49 -28.55
N GLN A 721 -66.60 7.42 -27.67
CA GLN A 721 -67.18 8.59 -27.01
C GLN A 721 -66.26 9.20 -25.94
N SER A 722 -65.58 8.37 -25.15
CA SER A 722 -64.78 8.83 -24.01
C SER A 722 -63.36 9.26 -24.37
N SER A 723 -62.84 8.72 -25.48
CA SER A 723 -61.42 8.77 -25.82
C SER A 723 -61.16 9.07 -27.30
N GLY A 724 -62.20 9.08 -28.14
CA GLY A 724 -62.07 9.31 -29.59
C GLY A 724 -61.43 8.13 -30.34
N VAL A 725 -61.32 6.96 -29.72
CA VAL A 725 -60.64 5.79 -30.29
C VAL A 725 -61.67 4.83 -30.87
N ASP A 726 -61.61 4.61 -32.18
CA ASP A 726 -62.41 3.59 -32.86
C ASP A 726 -61.66 2.26 -32.93
N LEU A 727 -62.21 1.24 -32.27
CA LEU A 727 -61.69 -0.14 -32.29
C LEU A 727 -62.55 -1.08 -33.16
N SER A 728 -63.32 -0.54 -34.11
CA SER A 728 -64.16 -1.35 -35.00
C SER A 728 -63.37 -2.41 -35.78
N ALA A 729 -62.11 -2.14 -36.13
CA ALA A 729 -61.23 -3.11 -36.78
C ALA A 729 -60.86 -4.31 -35.87
N GLN A 730 -60.88 -4.13 -34.56
CA GLN A 730 -60.58 -5.15 -33.54
C GLN A 730 -61.84 -5.87 -33.03
N ARG A 731 -63.04 -5.51 -33.51
CA ARG A 731 -64.32 -6.06 -33.06
C ARG A 731 -64.32 -7.60 -32.98
N ASN A 732 -63.81 -8.28 -34.02
CA ASN A 732 -63.77 -9.75 -34.04
C ASN A 732 -62.82 -10.33 -32.98
N ALA A 733 -61.71 -9.65 -32.68
CA ALA A 733 -60.80 -10.07 -31.62
C ALA A 733 -61.45 -9.91 -30.23
N LEU A 734 -62.19 -8.81 -30.00
CA LEU A 734 -62.94 -8.59 -28.77
C LEU A 734 -64.04 -9.65 -28.55
N VAL A 735 -64.79 -9.99 -29.60
CA VAL A 735 -65.81 -11.06 -29.57
C VAL A 735 -65.16 -12.43 -29.30
N SER A 736 -64.05 -12.74 -29.99
CA SER A 736 -63.30 -13.98 -29.75
C SER A 736 -62.81 -14.09 -28.31
N ARG A 737 -62.26 -12.99 -27.78
CA ARG A 737 -61.78 -12.94 -26.40
C ARG A 737 -62.91 -13.04 -25.38
N TYR A 738 -64.06 -12.41 -25.64
CA TYR A 738 -65.27 -12.55 -24.84
C TYR A 738 -65.73 -14.01 -24.75
N ASN A 739 -65.77 -14.72 -25.88
CA ASN A 739 -66.23 -16.11 -25.96
C ASN A 739 -65.28 -17.12 -25.29
N SER A 740 -64.07 -16.69 -24.90
CA SER A 740 -63.12 -17.53 -24.15
C SER A 740 -63.35 -17.56 -22.64
N GLY A 741 -64.26 -16.72 -22.11
CA GLY A 741 -64.62 -16.68 -20.68
C GLY A 741 -65.57 -17.82 -20.28
N ALA A 742 -65.39 -18.34 -19.06
CA ALA A 742 -66.25 -19.38 -18.48
C ALA A 742 -67.49 -18.83 -17.77
N THR A 743 -67.50 -17.54 -17.42
CA THR A 743 -68.63 -16.84 -16.80
C THR A 743 -68.87 -15.50 -17.51
N LEU A 744 -70.06 -14.93 -17.36
CA LEU A 744 -70.39 -13.63 -17.96
C LEU A 744 -69.41 -12.52 -17.55
N ASP A 745 -69.07 -12.47 -16.26
CA ASP A 745 -68.12 -11.48 -15.74
C ASP A 745 -66.72 -11.70 -16.33
N GLN A 746 -66.25 -12.95 -16.38
CA GLN A 746 -64.96 -13.27 -16.99
C GLN A 746 -64.93 -12.93 -18.49
N SER A 747 -66.00 -13.22 -19.23
CA SER A 747 -66.12 -12.86 -20.65
C SER A 747 -66.01 -11.36 -20.87
N ARG A 748 -66.72 -10.56 -20.05
CA ARG A 748 -66.67 -9.09 -20.12
C ARG A 748 -65.30 -8.55 -19.73
N ALA A 749 -64.70 -9.08 -18.66
CA ALA A 749 -63.38 -8.68 -18.19
C ALA A 749 -62.28 -9.01 -19.22
N LEU A 750 -62.32 -10.20 -19.84
CA LEU A 750 -61.35 -10.59 -20.87
C LEU A 750 -61.42 -9.69 -22.10
N ALA A 751 -62.63 -9.39 -22.60
CA ALA A 751 -62.80 -8.47 -23.73
C ALA A 751 -62.41 -7.03 -23.39
N LEU A 752 -62.71 -6.56 -22.17
CA LEU A 752 -62.28 -5.25 -21.70
C LEU A 752 -60.75 -5.14 -21.59
N ARG A 753 -60.10 -6.17 -21.02
CA ARG A 753 -58.62 -6.26 -20.93
C ARG A 753 -57.97 -6.24 -22.31
N GLU A 754 -58.54 -6.92 -23.29
CA GLU A 754 -58.06 -6.89 -24.68
C GLU A 754 -58.17 -5.49 -25.28
N ALA A 755 -59.31 -4.83 -25.08
CA ALA A 755 -59.56 -3.51 -25.64
C ALA A 755 -58.58 -2.45 -25.09
N ILE A 756 -58.35 -2.45 -23.77
CA ILE A 756 -57.47 -1.47 -23.12
C ILE A 756 -55.98 -1.66 -23.44
N GLU A 757 -55.58 -2.87 -23.85
CA GLU A 757 -54.20 -3.16 -24.24
C GLU A 757 -53.95 -2.96 -25.75
N SER A 758 -54.97 -2.60 -26.52
CA SER A 758 -54.81 -2.20 -27.92
C SER A 758 -53.83 -1.02 -28.05
N ALA A 759 -52.98 -1.06 -29.07
CA ALA A 759 -51.94 -0.04 -29.26
C ALA A 759 -52.53 1.37 -29.43
N SER A 760 -53.62 1.50 -30.19
CA SER A 760 -54.30 2.77 -30.42
C SER A 760 -54.90 3.35 -29.15
N PHE A 761 -55.50 2.52 -28.28
CA PHE A 761 -56.06 3.00 -27.02
C PHE A 761 -54.97 3.38 -26.01
N ARG A 762 -53.93 2.55 -25.86
CA ARG A 762 -52.78 2.87 -24.99
C ARG A 762 -52.12 4.18 -25.43
N GLN A 763 -51.94 4.39 -26.73
CA GLN A 763 -51.36 5.61 -27.27
C GLN A 763 -52.25 6.84 -27.04
N ALA A 764 -53.56 6.72 -27.30
CA ALA A 764 -54.49 7.84 -27.12
C ALA A 764 -54.65 8.26 -25.66
N GLU A 765 -54.54 7.31 -24.73
CA GLU A 765 -54.70 7.58 -23.31
C GLU A 765 -53.40 7.93 -22.58
N PHE A 766 -52.23 7.78 -23.21
CA PHE A 766 -50.94 7.97 -22.55
C PHE A 766 -50.79 9.35 -21.90
N ASN A 767 -50.98 10.43 -22.66
CA ASN A 767 -50.87 11.80 -22.14
C ASN A 767 -51.96 12.13 -21.12
N ARG A 768 -53.18 11.59 -21.29
CA ARG A 768 -54.31 11.82 -20.38
C ARG A 768 -54.07 11.15 -19.02
N ALA A 769 -53.60 9.90 -19.06
CA ALA A 769 -53.17 9.15 -17.88
C ALA A 769 -52.00 9.86 -17.19
N PHE A 770 -51.04 10.39 -17.95
CA PHE A 770 -49.92 11.14 -17.42
C PHE A 770 -50.38 12.35 -16.63
N VAL A 771 -51.18 13.22 -17.25
CA VAL A 771 -51.68 14.42 -16.57
C VAL A 771 -52.42 14.05 -15.29
N LEU A 772 -53.32 13.06 -15.33
CA LEU A 772 -54.06 12.66 -14.15
C LEU A 772 -53.16 12.12 -13.04
N THR A 773 -52.16 11.32 -13.40
CA THR A 773 -51.26 10.68 -12.43
C THR A 773 -50.36 11.71 -11.75
N GLU A 774 -49.96 12.77 -12.43
CA GLU A 774 -49.19 13.87 -11.81
C GLU A 774 -49.98 14.55 -10.68
N TYR A 775 -51.29 14.79 -10.85
CA TYR A 775 -52.14 15.30 -9.75
C TYR A 775 -52.30 14.28 -8.62
N PHE A 776 -52.44 13.00 -8.95
CA PHE A 776 -52.64 11.97 -7.93
C PHE A 776 -51.37 11.68 -7.15
N GLY A 777 -50.23 11.58 -7.82
CA GLY A 777 -48.93 11.31 -7.22
C GLY A 777 -48.43 12.50 -6.41
N TYR A 778 -48.52 13.72 -6.95
CA TYR A 778 -47.90 14.88 -6.29
C TYR A 778 -48.84 15.73 -5.46
N LEU A 779 -50.10 15.86 -5.86
CA LEU A 779 -51.03 16.77 -5.18
C LEU A 779 -52.04 16.04 -4.30
N HIS A 780 -52.09 14.71 -4.38
CA HIS A 780 -52.99 13.84 -3.59
C HIS A 780 -54.47 14.28 -3.66
N ARG A 781 -54.90 14.76 -4.84
CA ARG A 781 -56.27 15.27 -5.05
C ARG A 781 -56.77 15.03 -6.46
N ASN A 782 -58.08 15.23 -6.64
CA ASN A 782 -58.69 15.26 -7.96
C ASN A 782 -58.17 16.45 -8.78
N VAL A 783 -58.13 16.28 -10.10
CA VAL A 783 -57.81 17.38 -11.02
C VAL A 783 -58.87 18.46 -10.97
N ASP A 784 -58.46 19.71 -11.15
CA ASP A 784 -59.35 20.78 -11.56
C ASP A 784 -59.46 20.80 -13.09
N GLY A 785 -60.66 21.00 -13.63
CA GLY A 785 -60.91 20.90 -15.07
C GLY A 785 -60.04 21.85 -15.90
N GLY A 786 -59.86 23.09 -15.43
CA GLY A 786 -59.03 24.08 -16.12
C GLY A 786 -57.55 23.71 -16.17
N GLY A 787 -56.98 23.21 -15.06
CA GLY A 787 -55.60 22.75 -15.02
C GLY A 787 -55.38 21.46 -15.81
N TYR A 788 -56.33 20.53 -15.80
CA TYR A 788 -56.25 19.30 -16.60
C TYR A 788 -56.21 19.60 -18.10
N ASP A 789 -57.14 20.44 -18.59
CA ASP A 789 -57.20 20.80 -20.00
C ASP A 789 -55.97 21.58 -20.46
N PHE A 790 -55.45 22.48 -19.60
CA PHE A 790 -54.22 23.21 -19.86
C PHE A 790 -53.02 22.27 -20.07
N TRP A 791 -52.77 21.35 -19.14
CA TRP A 791 -51.63 20.44 -19.23
C TRP A 791 -51.77 19.44 -20.37
N LEU A 792 -52.99 18.99 -20.65
CA LEU A 792 -53.25 18.12 -21.78
C LEU A 792 -52.99 18.83 -23.13
N ASP A 793 -53.35 20.11 -23.26
CA ASP A 793 -53.01 20.93 -24.42
C ASP A 793 -51.50 21.16 -24.55
N VAL A 794 -50.79 21.39 -23.43
CA VAL A 794 -49.32 21.51 -23.41
C VAL A 794 -48.66 20.25 -23.99
N LEU A 795 -49.08 19.06 -23.56
CA LEU A 795 -48.51 17.79 -24.01
C LEU A 795 -48.87 17.42 -25.45
N ASN A 796 -50.09 17.78 -25.90
CA ASN A 796 -50.56 17.37 -27.22
C ASN A 796 -50.19 18.35 -28.33
N ASN A 797 -50.19 19.66 -28.06
CA ASN A 797 -50.22 20.67 -29.12
C ASN A 797 -49.09 21.70 -29.06
N ARG A 798 -48.57 22.03 -27.87
CA ARG A 798 -47.66 23.18 -27.73
C ARG A 798 -46.20 22.84 -28.01
N VAL A 799 -45.68 21.76 -27.42
CA VAL A 799 -44.28 21.35 -27.60
C VAL A 799 -44.18 19.81 -27.51
N PRO A 800 -43.84 19.11 -28.61
CA PRO A 800 -43.63 17.67 -28.59
C PRO A 800 -42.53 17.28 -27.58
N GLY A 801 -42.84 16.41 -26.62
CA GLY A 801 -41.88 15.95 -25.60
C GLY A 801 -41.80 16.82 -24.33
N ASN A 802 -42.73 17.77 -24.12
CA ASN A 802 -42.70 18.72 -23.01
C ASN A 802 -43.25 18.21 -21.67
N TYR A 803 -43.23 16.89 -21.43
CA TYR A 803 -43.59 16.30 -20.14
C TYR A 803 -42.68 16.82 -19.02
N ARG A 804 -41.44 17.20 -19.34
CA ARG A 804 -40.45 17.73 -18.39
C ARG A 804 -40.92 19.01 -17.69
N SER A 805 -41.54 19.93 -18.44
CA SER A 805 -42.03 21.19 -17.86
C SER A 805 -43.24 20.97 -16.96
N MET A 806 -44.07 19.98 -17.29
CA MET A 806 -45.15 19.55 -16.41
C MET A 806 -44.58 18.94 -15.12
N VAL A 807 -43.73 17.91 -15.22
CA VAL A 807 -43.09 17.27 -14.06
C VAL A 807 -42.41 18.31 -13.17
N CYS A 808 -41.65 19.23 -13.76
CA CYS A 808 -41.01 20.32 -13.04
C CYS A 808 -42.02 21.13 -12.21
N ALA A 809 -43.14 21.55 -12.83
CA ALA A 809 -44.16 22.37 -12.19
C ALA A 809 -44.87 21.66 -11.02
N PHE A 810 -44.95 20.32 -11.04
CA PHE A 810 -45.55 19.55 -9.95
C PHE A 810 -44.54 19.28 -8.82
N ILE A 811 -43.32 18.81 -9.14
CA ILE A 811 -42.30 18.49 -8.12
C ILE A 811 -41.77 19.73 -7.39
N THR A 812 -41.82 20.91 -8.02
CA THR A 812 -41.44 22.19 -7.40
C THR A 812 -42.64 22.94 -6.80
N SER A 813 -43.85 22.39 -6.90
CA SER A 813 -45.04 23.04 -6.38
C SER A 813 -44.97 23.15 -4.86
N SER A 814 -45.47 24.27 -4.34
CA SER A 814 -45.59 24.48 -2.89
C SER A 814 -46.65 23.56 -2.26
N GLU A 815 -47.55 22.98 -3.06
CA GLU A 815 -48.54 22.00 -2.60
C GLU A 815 -47.87 20.65 -2.32
N TYR A 816 -47.06 20.12 -3.25
CA TYR A 816 -46.33 18.86 -3.05
C TYR A 816 -45.33 18.94 -1.89
N GLN A 817 -44.53 20.00 -1.83
CA GLN A 817 -43.53 20.17 -0.77
C GLN A 817 -44.16 20.20 0.63
N ARG A 818 -45.36 20.78 0.76
CA ARG A 818 -46.08 20.88 2.04
C ARG A 818 -46.66 19.56 2.55
N LEU A 819 -46.67 18.51 1.74
CA LEU A 819 -47.00 17.17 2.21
C LEU A 819 -45.93 16.62 3.17
N PHE A 820 -44.69 17.11 3.09
CA PHE A 820 -43.55 16.55 3.83
C PHE A 820 -42.94 17.49 4.87
N SER A 821 -43.09 18.80 4.69
CA SER A 821 -42.53 19.81 5.59
C SER A 821 -43.25 21.15 5.44
N SER A 822 -43.31 21.95 6.51
CA SER A 822 -43.72 23.36 6.39
C SER A 822 -42.69 24.23 5.66
N VAL A 823 -41.47 23.73 5.48
CA VAL A 823 -40.39 24.39 4.73
C VAL A 823 -40.59 24.14 3.23
N VAL A 824 -40.76 25.21 2.47
CA VAL A 824 -40.84 25.20 1.00
C VAL A 824 -39.53 25.77 0.47
N THR A 825 -38.75 24.94 -0.22
CA THR A 825 -37.41 25.24 -0.74
C THR A 825 -37.39 25.46 -2.25
N HIS A 826 -38.43 25.02 -2.94
CA HIS A 826 -38.56 25.15 -4.39
C HIS A 826 -39.79 25.97 -4.81
N SER A 827 -39.73 26.55 -6.01
CA SER A 827 -40.88 27.19 -6.64
C SER A 827 -40.94 26.93 -8.13
N ASN A 828 -42.15 27.01 -8.72
CA ASN A 828 -42.34 26.85 -10.17
C ASN A 828 -41.59 27.90 -11.00
N GLY A 829 -41.02 28.96 -10.40
CA GLY A 829 -40.12 29.87 -11.08
C GLY A 829 -38.79 29.23 -11.52
N GLU A 830 -38.48 28.04 -11.01
CA GLU A 830 -37.32 27.23 -11.40
C GLU A 830 -37.55 26.47 -12.72
N CYS A 831 -38.79 26.39 -13.18
CA CYS A 831 -39.16 25.72 -14.42
C CYS A 831 -39.12 26.75 -15.56
N SER A 832 -38.12 26.64 -16.45
CA SER A 832 -38.12 27.41 -17.70
C SER A 832 -39.35 27.01 -18.52
N GLN A 833 -40.21 27.97 -18.85
CA GLN A 833 -41.42 27.74 -19.67
C GLN A 833 -41.10 27.32 -21.09
#